data_AF-A0A9E5TA92-F1
#
_entry.id   AF-A0A9E5TA92-F1
#
_cell.length_a   1.000
_cell.length_b   1.000
_cell.length_c   1.000
_cell.angle_alpha   90.00
_cell.angle_beta   90.00
_cell.angle_gamma   90.00
#
_symmetry.space_group_name_H-M   'P 1'
#
loop_
_entity.id
_entity.type
_entity.pdbx_description
1 polymer ?
#
loop_
_entity_poly.entity_id
_entity_poly.type
_entity_poly.pdbx_seq_one_letter_code
_entity_poly.pdbx_strand_id
1 'polypeptide(L)'
;MTHLRAGQGRCRGAAGWLAGVASNGRDPSPLCTRRSPAGRLLPGWVGALAVAVVCGGRFAAAEPPVAEPGKVLSAEEGSGQTADQPPAAGRSAVGEPPPRPSADRYLPPRTRGVLPSDGERGGPDQPVAPHVILREFELTPEVLEPVADELFAGQDEGSSALLLRLLYRFGRIPRLNVQHAARALDDLHQLVREGAAYRLRAFSIRGRVVMARKIEVADSLASRLEIPHFFRCDAWVGSPEVPAVIYALEVPARWDLTEALDETISFQGLFVQRGPGAAEVAPLMFITRRLAWHANTVLGDLGMDIGLLDGLRQKRPLEAREQECFYQMLASVQLAGSAELLRRAYNDVVYQTRELMKAQRTLQQQEEELTAKLRQKQAAEPQQLARQIDSLDRQQRRLQLRIDHANKQRAHEFFPLLHDPSSHVGTLKMYRGTAHRIVPVRIQDREIVQRFGIRKYYQIDMMVKLEGKLKIIKAHADKGAAGEEEVDRVTWTHPATVCVLELPEGMPTGDNVHEDLRVAGFFLKHWAFETEQLADGQPRRRYAPLLIGRRPIWEREPPADANLVAGVIAGGLFIVALIGVWVGVWYMNRTDRKFEKAVVAKVQAAYGPVSLNDLNLQANDAVDFRHLETSPADDPPADDPSADES
;
A
#
# COMPACT_ATOMS: atom_id res chain seq x y z
N MET A 1 -46.75 -56.46 1.43
CA MET A 1 -47.79 -55.43 1.21
C MET A 1 -47.09 -54.13 0.83
N THR A 2 -47.31 -53.65 -0.40
CA THR A 2 -47.33 -52.24 -0.90
C THR A 2 -46.45 -51.18 -0.23
N HIS A 3 -45.70 -50.28 -0.89
CA HIS A 3 -45.48 -49.88 -2.29
C HIS A 3 -44.25 -48.94 -2.28
N LEU A 4 -43.33 -49.04 -3.24
CA LEU A 4 -42.36 -47.98 -3.57
C LEU A 4 -42.48 -47.65 -5.06
N ARG A 5 -42.73 -46.37 -5.37
CA ARG A 5 -42.91 -45.84 -6.73
C ARG A 5 -41.57 -45.34 -7.26
N ALA A 6 -41.24 -45.82 -8.47
CA ALA A 6 -40.17 -45.31 -9.32
C ALA A 6 -40.65 -44.09 -10.14
N GLY A 7 -39.72 -43.19 -10.47
CA GLY A 7 -39.88 -42.14 -11.47
C GLY A 7 -38.66 -42.14 -12.40
N GLN A 8 -38.87 -42.61 -13.64
CA GLN A 8 -37.92 -42.58 -14.75
C GLN A 8 -37.96 -41.21 -15.45
N GLY A 9 -36.80 -40.75 -15.93
CA GLY A 9 -36.66 -39.71 -16.96
C GLY A 9 -35.67 -40.16 -18.03
N ARG A 10 -36.18 -40.42 -19.24
CA ARG A 10 -35.44 -40.84 -20.46
C ARG A 10 -34.71 -39.68 -21.13
N CYS A 11 -33.60 -39.97 -21.79
CA CYS A 11 -33.17 -39.31 -23.04
C CYS A 11 -32.55 -40.36 -23.99
N ARG A 12 -33.17 -40.55 -25.16
CA ARG A 12 -32.59 -41.08 -26.41
C ARG A 12 -31.98 -39.87 -27.14
N GLY A 13 -30.93 -39.89 -27.94
CA GLY A 13 -30.13 -40.94 -28.58
C GLY A 13 -29.66 -40.38 -29.94
N ALA A 14 -28.46 -40.71 -30.41
CA ALA A 14 -28.09 -40.84 -31.83
C ALA A 14 -26.63 -41.29 -31.94
N ALA A 15 -26.42 -42.26 -32.83
CA ALA A 15 -25.20 -43.06 -33.01
C ALA A 15 -24.40 -42.63 -34.26
N GLY A 16 -23.15 -43.10 -34.37
CA GLY A 16 -22.43 -43.06 -35.64
C GLY A 16 -20.93 -43.42 -35.62
N TRP A 17 -20.62 -44.74 -35.69
CA TRP A 17 -19.53 -45.38 -36.50
C TRP A 17 -18.03 -45.00 -36.26
N LEU A 18 -17.00 -45.84 -36.37
CA LEU A 18 -16.70 -47.29 -36.40
C LEU A 18 -15.14 -47.43 -36.43
N ALA A 19 -14.62 -48.64 -36.17
CA ALA A 19 -13.22 -49.13 -36.22
C ALA A 19 -12.36 -48.85 -34.96
N GLY A 20 -11.79 -49.82 -34.23
CA GLY A 20 -11.58 -51.25 -34.45
C GLY A 20 -10.08 -51.55 -34.62
N VAL A 21 -9.44 -52.18 -33.61
CA VAL A 21 -8.41 -53.25 -33.69
C VAL A 21 -7.84 -53.48 -32.27
N ALA A 22 -8.00 -54.71 -31.78
CA ALA A 22 -7.33 -55.32 -30.62
C ALA A 22 -5.95 -55.89 -31.07
N SER A 23 -4.96 -56.30 -30.29
CA SER A 23 -4.90 -56.92 -28.96
C SER A 23 -3.43 -57.16 -28.56
N ASN A 24 -3.18 -57.23 -27.24
CA ASN A 24 -2.24 -58.11 -26.50
C ASN A 24 -0.70 -58.05 -26.67
N GLY A 25 -0.01 -57.93 -25.53
CA GLY A 25 1.36 -58.45 -25.38
C GLY A 25 2.20 -57.94 -24.19
N ARG A 26 1.85 -58.35 -22.97
CA ARG A 26 2.70 -58.69 -21.79
C ARG A 26 4.15 -58.12 -21.62
N ASP A 27 4.33 -57.51 -20.44
CA ASP A 27 5.38 -57.78 -19.41
C ASP A 27 6.81 -57.19 -19.52
N PRO A 28 7.55 -57.08 -18.38
CA PRO A 28 8.01 -55.77 -17.92
C PRO A 28 9.52 -55.69 -17.60
N SER A 29 9.90 -54.54 -17.02
CA SER A 29 11.06 -54.31 -16.14
C SER A 29 12.34 -53.72 -16.80
N PRO A 30 13.30 -53.23 -16.00
CA PRO A 30 13.74 -51.84 -16.04
C PRO A 30 15.18 -51.78 -16.59
N LEU A 31 15.77 -50.60 -16.77
CA LEU A 31 17.19 -50.42 -16.50
C LEU A 31 17.59 -48.95 -16.49
N CYS A 32 18.18 -48.62 -15.35
CA CYS A 32 18.93 -47.43 -15.03
C CYS A 32 20.24 -47.37 -15.86
N THR A 33 20.85 -46.19 -15.89
CA THR A 33 22.25 -45.86 -16.27
C THR A 33 22.61 -45.65 -17.76
N ARG A 34 22.84 -44.38 -18.11
CA ARG A 34 23.91 -43.95 -19.04
C ARG A 34 24.24 -42.48 -18.75
N ARG A 35 25.31 -42.20 -18.02
CA ARG A 35 26.68 -41.91 -18.51
C ARG A 35 26.72 -40.78 -19.56
N SER A 36 27.12 -39.60 -19.10
CA SER A 36 27.74 -38.55 -19.91
C SER A 36 29.02 -39.06 -20.59
N PRO A 37 29.32 -38.62 -21.81
CA PRO A 37 30.68 -38.58 -22.31
C PRO A 37 31.23 -37.16 -22.23
N ALA A 38 32.35 -37.04 -21.53
CA ALA A 38 33.27 -35.94 -21.66
C ALA A 38 33.96 -35.96 -23.03
N GLY A 39 34.26 -34.77 -23.53
CA GLY A 39 35.50 -34.50 -24.27
C GLY A 39 35.46 -34.63 -25.79
N ARG A 40 35.49 -33.47 -26.46
CA ARG A 40 36.58 -33.20 -27.41
C ARG A 40 36.77 -31.69 -27.62
N LEU A 41 38.01 -31.29 -27.35
CA LEU A 41 38.66 -30.03 -27.64
C LEU A 41 38.78 -29.78 -29.15
N LEU A 42 38.73 -28.52 -29.56
CA LEU A 42 39.68 -27.91 -30.52
C LEU A 42 39.71 -26.36 -30.31
N PRO A 43 40.81 -25.68 -30.69
CA PRO A 43 41.27 -24.42 -30.11
C PRO A 43 41.05 -23.20 -31.01
N GLY A 44 41.21 -21.99 -30.46
CA GLY A 44 41.50 -20.80 -31.28
C GLY A 44 41.18 -19.44 -30.66
N TRP A 45 42.20 -18.83 -30.05
CA TRP A 45 42.66 -17.45 -30.27
C TRP A 45 41.76 -16.23 -29.94
N VAL A 46 42.25 -15.44 -28.95
CA VAL A 46 42.54 -13.98 -28.94
C VAL A 46 41.96 -13.25 -27.73
N GLY A 47 42.83 -12.52 -27.02
CA GLY A 47 42.45 -11.29 -26.30
C GLY A 47 42.86 -11.23 -24.84
N ALA A 48 44.16 -11.01 -24.58
CA ALA A 48 44.65 -10.63 -23.26
C ALA A 48 44.17 -9.22 -22.89
N LEU A 49 43.47 -9.09 -21.77
CA LEU A 49 43.23 -7.81 -21.10
C LEU A 49 43.60 -8.01 -19.63
N ALA A 50 44.76 -7.48 -19.27
CA ALA A 50 45.29 -7.51 -17.91
C ALA A 50 44.49 -6.54 -17.03
N VAL A 51 43.75 -7.08 -16.06
CA VAL A 51 43.16 -6.30 -14.96
C VAL A 51 44.04 -6.53 -13.74
N ALA A 52 44.75 -5.49 -13.33
CA ALA A 52 45.54 -5.46 -12.12
C ALA A 52 44.60 -5.56 -10.89
N VAL A 53 44.74 -6.65 -10.14
CA VAL A 53 44.11 -6.84 -8.83
C VAL A 53 44.98 -6.14 -7.79
N VAL A 54 44.51 -5.03 -7.24
CA VAL A 54 45.07 -4.41 -6.03
C VAL A 54 44.37 -5.04 -4.83
N CYS A 55 45.03 -6.03 -4.23
CA CYS A 55 44.73 -6.52 -2.88
C CYS A 55 45.50 -5.66 -1.86
N GLY A 56 44.81 -5.10 -0.88
CA GLY A 56 45.45 -4.53 0.30
C GLY A 56 44.51 -3.68 1.14
N GLY A 57 44.15 -4.17 2.33
CA GLY A 57 43.37 -3.37 3.29
C GLY A 57 42.87 -4.18 4.48
N ARG A 58 43.78 -4.54 5.39
CA ARG A 58 43.49 -5.04 6.74
C ARG A 58 42.66 -4.00 7.51
N PHE A 59 41.50 -4.38 8.06
CA PHE A 59 40.86 -3.62 9.13
C PHE A 59 41.00 -4.39 10.44
N ALA A 60 41.71 -3.77 11.37
CA ALA A 60 41.86 -4.21 12.75
C ALA A 60 40.54 -3.99 13.50
N ALA A 61 40.19 -4.98 14.32
CA ALA A 61 39.09 -4.90 15.27
C ALA A 61 39.45 -3.88 16.37
N ALA A 62 38.58 -2.90 16.57
CA ALA A 62 38.61 -2.00 17.72
C ALA A 62 37.54 -2.47 18.73
N GLU A 63 37.99 -2.81 19.93
CA GLU A 63 37.15 -3.08 21.10
C GLU A 63 36.44 -1.80 21.57
N PRO A 64 35.18 -1.88 22.03
CA PRO A 64 34.52 -0.75 22.66
C PRO A 64 34.94 -0.59 24.14
N PRO A 65 35.07 0.65 24.66
CA PRO A 65 35.40 0.87 26.06
C PRO A 65 34.18 0.63 26.96
N VAL A 66 34.47 -0.03 28.07
CA VAL A 66 33.63 -0.27 29.25
C VAL A 66 33.29 1.07 29.91
N ALA A 67 32.00 1.31 30.17
CA ALA A 67 31.51 2.46 30.95
C ALA A 67 31.24 2.03 32.40
N GLU A 68 31.92 2.67 33.35
CA GLU A 68 31.63 2.56 34.79
C GLU A 68 30.46 3.48 35.22
N PRO A 69 29.71 3.12 36.28
CA PRO A 69 28.53 3.87 36.73
C PRO A 69 28.88 4.96 37.76
N GLY A 70 28.55 6.21 37.43
CA GLY A 70 28.70 7.36 38.31
C GLY A 70 27.43 7.68 39.13
N LYS A 71 27.53 7.39 40.43
CA LYS A 71 27.01 8.13 41.60
C LYS A 71 25.61 8.80 41.58
N VAL A 72 24.81 8.22 42.48
CA VAL A 72 23.73 8.81 43.30
C VAL A 72 24.13 10.15 43.93
N LEU A 73 23.26 11.15 43.82
CA LEU A 73 23.12 12.23 44.79
C LEU A 73 21.63 12.50 45.04
N SER A 74 21.27 12.38 46.32
CA SER A 74 19.98 12.67 46.92
C SER A 74 19.90 14.11 47.43
N ALA A 75 18.68 14.49 47.83
CA ALA A 75 18.24 15.71 48.53
C ALA A 75 18.02 16.92 47.58
N GLU A 76 16.92 17.65 47.65
CA GLU A 76 16.31 18.23 48.85
C GLU A 76 14.78 18.40 48.78
N GLU A 77 14.17 18.33 49.95
CA GLU A 77 12.81 18.71 50.29
C GLU A 77 12.65 20.24 50.22
N GLY A 78 11.48 20.71 49.77
CA GLY A 78 11.12 22.12 49.77
C GLY A 78 9.60 22.29 49.81
N SER A 79 9.09 22.48 51.03
CA SER A 79 7.69 22.71 51.38
C SER A 79 7.25 24.17 51.19
N GLY A 80 5.96 24.35 50.88
CA GLY A 80 5.19 25.59 51.14
C GLY A 80 5.13 26.56 49.95
N GLN A 81 4.10 27.38 49.76
CA GLN A 81 2.82 27.60 50.44
C GLN A 81 2.05 28.63 49.56
N THR A 82 0.71 28.59 49.62
CA THR A 82 -0.24 29.72 49.42
C THR A 82 -0.40 30.42 48.05
N ALA A 83 -1.62 30.25 47.52
CA ALA A 83 -2.59 31.27 47.09
C ALA A 83 -2.09 32.60 46.47
N ASP A 84 -2.55 32.87 45.25
CA ASP A 84 -3.33 34.09 44.97
C ASP A 84 -4.04 34.02 43.60
N GLN A 85 -5.36 34.21 43.62
CA GLN A 85 -6.20 34.53 42.47
C GLN A 85 -6.25 36.06 42.30
N PRO A 86 -6.23 36.57 41.06
CA PRO A 86 -6.84 37.86 40.77
C PRO A 86 -8.05 37.74 39.83
N PRO A 87 -8.92 38.76 39.82
CA PRO A 87 -10.30 38.64 39.38
C PRO A 87 -10.50 38.91 37.88
N ALA A 88 -11.66 38.45 37.42
CA ALA A 88 -12.21 38.67 36.09
C ALA A 88 -12.38 40.17 35.76
N ALA A 89 -11.97 40.54 34.55
CA ALA A 89 -12.41 41.75 33.85
C ALA A 89 -12.82 41.36 32.43
N GLY A 90 -14.08 41.67 32.08
CA GLY A 90 -14.69 41.32 30.81
C GLY A 90 -14.12 42.07 29.62
N ARG A 91 -14.27 41.47 28.43
CA ARG A 91 -14.17 42.16 27.14
C ARG A 91 -14.96 41.42 26.06
N SER A 92 -15.88 42.17 25.49
CA SER A 92 -16.39 42.20 24.12
C SER A 92 -16.50 40.92 23.30
N ALA A 93 -17.74 40.64 22.92
CA ALA A 93 -18.11 39.84 21.76
C ALA A 93 -17.50 40.43 20.48
N VAL A 94 -16.55 39.69 19.92
CA VAL A 94 -16.13 39.78 18.51
C VAL A 94 -16.31 38.38 17.96
N GLY A 95 -17.07 38.25 16.88
CA GLY A 95 -17.45 36.96 16.29
C GLY A 95 -16.23 36.09 16.02
N GLU A 96 -16.19 34.94 16.67
CA GLU A 96 -15.23 33.87 16.36
C GLU A 96 -15.53 33.33 14.94
N PRO A 97 -14.54 33.27 14.05
CA PRO A 97 -14.68 32.47 12.83
C PRO A 97 -14.89 31.00 13.21
N PRO A 98 -15.66 30.23 12.42
CA PRO A 98 -16.00 28.85 12.77
C PRO A 98 -14.72 28.04 13.05
N PRO A 99 -14.71 27.20 14.10
CA PRO A 99 -13.53 26.43 14.45
C PRO A 99 -13.13 25.57 13.27
N ARG A 100 -11.87 25.73 12.83
CA ARG A 100 -11.25 24.80 11.89
C ARG A 100 -11.43 23.38 12.44
N PRO A 101 -11.81 22.38 11.61
CA PRO A 101 -11.99 21.02 12.07
C PRO A 101 -10.68 20.50 12.65
N SER A 102 -10.64 20.33 13.98
CA SER A 102 -9.53 19.74 14.71
C SER A 102 -9.30 18.30 14.25
N ALA A 103 -8.04 17.93 14.03
CA ALA A 103 -7.59 16.57 13.70
C ALA A 103 -7.94 15.50 14.77
N ASP A 104 -8.56 15.89 15.89
CA ASP A 104 -8.93 15.02 17.00
C ASP A 104 -10.26 14.26 16.83
N ARG A 105 -10.96 14.38 15.69
CA ARG A 105 -12.27 13.70 15.47
C ARG A 105 -12.21 12.19 15.20
N TYR A 106 -11.06 11.54 15.33
CA TYR A 106 -10.90 10.09 15.13
C TYR A 106 -10.64 9.30 16.42
N LEU A 107 -11.31 9.64 17.53
CA LEU A 107 -11.38 8.75 18.67
C LEU A 107 -12.52 7.73 18.47
N PRO A 108 -12.24 6.42 18.48
CA PRO A 108 -13.27 5.40 18.32
C PRO A 108 -14.23 5.38 19.53
N PRO A 109 -15.52 5.04 19.31
CA PRO A 109 -16.45 4.82 20.42
C PRO A 109 -15.98 3.64 21.27
N ARG A 110 -15.83 3.85 22.58
CA ARG A 110 -15.62 2.78 23.56
C ARG A 110 -16.75 1.76 23.43
N THR A 111 -16.42 0.51 23.11
CA THR A 111 -17.36 -0.61 23.13
C THR A 111 -17.94 -0.77 24.52
N ARG A 112 -19.24 -0.45 24.67
CA ARG A 112 -20.02 -0.63 25.91
C ARG A 112 -20.25 -2.12 26.15
N GLY A 113 -19.49 -2.65 27.09
CA GLY A 113 -19.66 -3.96 27.71
C GLY A 113 -18.79 -3.99 28.95
N VAL A 114 -19.18 -3.21 29.97
CA VAL A 114 -18.48 -3.17 31.26
C VAL A 114 -18.60 -4.56 31.88
N LEU A 115 -17.48 -5.27 31.99
CA LEU A 115 -17.43 -6.54 32.72
C LEU A 115 -17.62 -6.22 34.23
N PRO A 116 -18.25 -7.11 35.01
CA PRO A 116 -18.55 -6.85 36.42
C PRO A 116 -17.35 -6.71 37.37
N SER A 117 -16.11 -6.72 36.88
CA SER A 117 -14.88 -6.80 37.69
C SER A 117 -14.06 -5.52 37.78
N ASP A 118 -14.57 -4.37 37.35
CA ASP A 118 -13.91 -3.06 37.50
C ASP A 118 -13.75 -2.60 38.98
N GLY A 119 -14.26 -3.38 39.95
CA GLY A 119 -14.35 -2.97 41.35
C GLY A 119 -13.08 -3.13 42.22
N GLU A 120 -12.27 -4.18 42.06
CA GLU A 120 -11.29 -4.51 43.13
C GLU A 120 -9.96 -5.18 42.71
N ARG A 121 -9.66 -5.35 41.41
CA ARG A 121 -8.44 -6.07 40.99
C ARG A 121 -7.64 -5.30 39.95
N GLY A 122 -6.62 -4.59 40.43
CA GLY A 122 -5.71 -3.79 39.61
C GLY A 122 -6.38 -2.50 39.14
N GLY A 123 -5.61 -1.44 38.92
CA GLY A 123 -6.15 -0.26 38.24
C GLY A 123 -6.74 -0.64 36.87
N PRO A 124 -7.52 0.25 36.22
CA PRO A 124 -8.17 0.01 34.92
C PRO A 124 -7.23 -0.45 33.78
N ASP A 125 -5.92 -0.49 34.04
CA ASP A 125 -4.85 -0.82 33.09
C ASP A 125 -4.18 -2.20 33.34
N GLN A 126 -4.59 -3.00 34.34
CA GLN A 126 -3.96 -4.32 34.57
C GLN A 126 -4.70 -5.47 33.84
N PRO A 127 -4.04 -6.19 32.92
CA PRO A 127 -4.67 -7.28 32.18
C PRO A 127 -4.98 -8.46 33.10
N VAL A 128 -6.24 -8.90 33.11
CA VAL A 128 -6.71 -10.05 33.91
C VAL A 128 -6.60 -11.33 33.09
N ALA A 129 -6.01 -12.38 33.67
CA ALA A 129 -5.82 -13.64 32.97
C ALA A 129 -7.17 -14.34 32.62
N PRO A 130 -7.31 -14.93 31.42
CA PRO A 130 -8.59 -15.50 30.95
C PRO A 130 -9.25 -16.52 31.88
N HIS A 131 -8.48 -17.44 32.47
CA HIS A 131 -9.00 -18.45 33.40
C HIS A 131 -9.67 -17.85 34.65
N VAL A 132 -9.25 -16.65 35.09
CA VAL A 132 -9.88 -15.94 36.22
C VAL A 132 -11.26 -15.46 35.82
N ILE A 133 -11.38 -14.87 34.63
CA ILE A 133 -12.65 -14.39 34.07
C ILE A 133 -13.61 -15.58 33.84
N LEU A 134 -13.12 -16.70 33.31
CA LEU A 134 -13.94 -17.89 33.06
C LEU A 134 -14.51 -18.51 34.35
N ARG A 135 -13.75 -18.46 35.45
CA ARG A 135 -14.21 -18.94 36.76
C ARG A 135 -15.44 -18.18 37.27
N GLU A 136 -15.58 -16.89 36.93
CA GLU A 136 -16.77 -16.09 37.29
C GLU A 136 -18.05 -16.57 36.58
N PHE A 137 -17.90 -17.34 35.49
CA PHE A 137 -19.00 -17.94 34.75
C PHE A 137 -19.14 -19.44 35.00
N GLU A 138 -18.56 -19.95 36.10
CA GLU A 138 -18.59 -21.38 36.47
C GLU A 138 -17.93 -22.29 35.40
N LEU A 139 -17.06 -21.73 34.56
CA LEU A 139 -16.28 -22.49 33.58
C LEU A 139 -14.91 -22.79 34.19
N THR A 140 -14.86 -23.84 35.00
CA THR A 140 -13.65 -24.24 35.74
C THR A 140 -13.07 -25.56 35.20
N PRO A 141 -11.79 -25.87 35.49
CA PRO A 141 -11.16 -27.13 35.08
C PRO A 141 -11.91 -28.39 35.53
N GLU A 142 -12.61 -28.33 36.66
CA GLU A 142 -13.39 -29.42 37.24
C GLU A 142 -14.65 -29.72 36.43
N VAL A 143 -15.29 -28.70 35.84
CA VAL A 143 -16.47 -28.88 34.96
C VAL A 143 -16.08 -29.55 33.64
N LEU A 144 -14.83 -29.40 33.20
CA LEU A 144 -14.33 -29.98 31.95
C LEU A 144 -13.88 -31.43 32.09
N GLU A 145 -13.60 -31.90 33.31
CA GLU A 145 -13.04 -33.23 33.54
C GLU A 145 -13.96 -34.39 33.11
N PRO A 146 -15.27 -34.40 33.45
CA PRO A 146 -16.15 -35.51 33.12
C PRO A 146 -16.46 -35.62 31.63
N VAL A 147 -16.39 -34.49 30.92
CA VAL A 147 -16.85 -34.33 29.53
C VAL A 147 -15.68 -34.42 28.55
N ALA A 148 -14.50 -34.79 29.06
CA ALA A 148 -13.27 -34.65 28.32
C ALA A 148 -13.24 -35.50 27.04
N ASP A 149 -13.51 -36.79 27.15
CA ASP A 149 -13.47 -37.67 25.98
C ASP A 149 -14.58 -37.33 24.98
N GLU A 150 -15.74 -36.88 25.46
CA GLU A 150 -16.90 -36.53 24.65
C GLU A 150 -16.71 -35.23 23.84
N LEU A 151 -16.00 -34.24 24.41
CA LEU A 151 -15.65 -32.99 23.73
C LEU A 151 -14.81 -33.22 22.45
N PHE A 152 -13.93 -34.22 22.44
CA PHE A 152 -13.16 -34.59 21.24
C PHE A 152 -14.00 -35.26 20.16
N ALA A 153 -14.93 -36.12 20.58
CA ALA A 153 -15.80 -36.84 19.66
C ALA A 153 -16.81 -35.88 19.01
N GLY A 154 -17.26 -34.85 19.74
CA GLY A 154 -18.22 -33.86 19.25
C GLY A 154 -19.59 -34.47 18.92
N GLN A 155 -19.94 -35.59 19.57
CA GLN A 155 -21.16 -36.35 19.27
C GLN A 155 -22.28 -36.12 20.28
N ASP A 156 -21.96 -35.65 21.49
CA ASP A 156 -22.95 -35.37 22.52
C ASP A 156 -23.41 -33.90 22.51
N GLU A 157 -24.70 -33.68 22.73
CA GLU A 157 -25.34 -32.36 22.72
C GLU A 157 -24.90 -31.52 23.94
N GLY A 158 -24.68 -32.16 25.10
CA GLY A 158 -24.20 -31.51 26.32
C GLY A 158 -22.74 -31.05 26.19
N SER A 159 -21.88 -31.93 25.68
CA SER A 159 -20.49 -31.61 25.33
C SER A 159 -20.38 -30.41 24.37
N SER A 160 -21.20 -30.42 23.32
CA SER A 160 -21.25 -29.34 22.34
C SER A 160 -21.69 -28.01 22.97
N ALA A 161 -22.65 -28.04 23.91
CA ALA A 161 -23.10 -26.86 24.61
C ALA A 161 -22.02 -26.25 25.53
N LEU A 162 -21.20 -27.08 26.20
CA LEU A 162 -20.09 -26.60 27.02
C LEU A 162 -18.99 -25.95 26.17
N LEU A 163 -18.61 -26.57 25.05
CA LEU A 163 -17.64 -26.01 24.11
C LEU A 163 -18.12 -24.65 23.55
N LEU A 164 -19.39 -24.55 23.18
CA LEU A 164 -19.97 -23.30 22.68
C LEU A 164 -20.00 -22.20 23.74
N ARG A 165 -20.29 -22.55 25.01
CA ARG A 165 -20.18 -21.61 26.13
C ARG A 165 -18.76 -21.11 26.32
N LEU A 166 -17.77 -22.00 26.24
CA LEU A 166 -16.36 -21.64 26.30
C LEU A 166 -15.95 -20.69 25.16
N LEU A 167 -16.29 -21.03 23.91
CA LEU A 167 -16.00 -20.20 22.74
C LEU A 167 -16.67 -18.82 22.85
N TYR A 168 -17.95 -18.78 23.24
CA TYR A 168 -18.70 -17.55 23.46
C TYR A 168 -18.05 -16.63 24.49
N ARG A 169 -17.68 -17.18 25.65
CA ARG A 169 -17.06 -16.39 26.73
C ARG A 169 -15.65 -15.96 26.34
N PHE A 170 -14.85 -16.88 25.80
CA PHE A 170 -13.50 -16.56 25.34
C PHE A 170 -13.48 -15.47 24.26
N GLY A 171 -14.43 -15.53 23.31
CA GLY A 171 -14.55 -14.53 22.25
C GLY A 171 -14.81 -13.09 22.74
N ARG A 172 -15.30 -12.92 23.97
CA ARG A 172 -15.59 -11.62 24.60
C ARG A 172 -14.50 -11.13 25.54
N ILE A 173 -13.49 -11.95 25.85
CA ILE A 173 -12.34 -11.50 26.63
C ILE A 173 -11.53 -10.50 25.79
N PRO A 174 -11.16 -9.32 26.33
CA PRO A 174 -10.31 -8.37 25.62
C PRO A 174 -9.03 -9.02 25.09
N ARG A 175 -8.66 -8.72 23.85
CA ARG A 175 -7.48 -9.32 23.20
C ARG A 175 -6.20 -9.07 24.00
N LEU A 176 -6.04 -7.86 24.54
CA LEU A 176 -4.90 -7.49 25.37
C LEU A 176 -4.74 -8.44 26.57
N ASN A 177 -5.84 -8.82 27.23
CA ASN A 177 -5.82 -9.76 28.35
C ASN A 177 -5.36 -11.16 27.93
N VAL A 178 -5.85 -11.64 26.78
CA VAL A 178 -5.43 -12.93 26.22
C VAL A 178 -3.95 -12.88 25.85
N GLN A 179 -3.49 -11.83 25.17
CA GLN A 179 -2.10 -11.68 24.74
C GLN A 179 -1.13 -11.59 25.92
N HIS A 180 -1.46 -10.84 26.97
CA HIS A 180 -0.62 -10.75 28.17
C HIS A 180 -0.56 -12.05 28.95
N ALA A 181 -1.67 -12.79 29.01
CA ALA A 181 -1.71 -14.06 29.71
C ALA A 181 -1.13 -15.22 28.88
N ALA A 182 -1.10 -15.08 27.55
CA ALA A 182 -0.62 -16.09 26.63
C ALA A 182 0.87 -16.31 26.82
N ARG A 183 1.22 -17.50 27.29
CA ARG A 183 2.63 -17.91 27.40
C ARG A 183 3.12 -18.43 26.06
N ALA A 184 4.38 -18.17 25.74
CA ALA A 184 5.06 -18.94 24.71
C ALA A 184 5.08 -20.41 25.16
N LEU A 185 4.69 -21.29 24.25
CA LEU A 185 4.63 -22.71 24.53
C LEU A 185 5.98 -23.34 24.17
N ASP A 186 6.99 -23.10 25.01
CA ASP A 186 8.36 -23.55 24.75
C ASP A 186 8.54 -25.07 24.98
N ASP A 187 7.69 -25.69 25.81
CA ASP A 187 7.67 -27.14 26.03
C ASP A 187 6.24 -27.73 25.91
N LEU A 188 5.89 -28.12 24.68
CA LEU A 188 4.66 -28.86 24.38
C LEU A 188 4.58 -30.20 25.13
N HIS A 189 5.70 -30.85 25.42
CA HIS A 189 5.70 -32.13 26.11
C HIS A 189 5.19 -31.99 27.54
N GLN A 190 5.33 -30.81 28.16
CA GLN A 190 4.73 -30.56 29.46
C GLN A 190 3.21 -30.56 29.39
N LEU A 191 2.59 -29.98 28.35
CA LEU A 191 1.13 -30.05 28.16
C LEU A 191 0.66 -31.48 27.87
N VAL A 192 1.46 -32.26 27.14
CA VAL A 192 1.15 -33.67 26.85
C VAL A 192 1.18 -34.53 28.13
N ARG A 193 2.14 -34.28 29.03
CA ARG A 193 2.32 -35.02 30.29
C ARG A 193 1.40 -34.53 31.42
N GLU A 194 1.27 -33.22 31.57
CA GLU A 194 0.65 -32.55 32.74
C GLU A 194 -0.57 -31.70 32.34
N GLY A 195 -1.25 -32.03 31.24
CA GLY A 195 -2.32 -31.18 30.67
C GLY A 195 -3.39 -30.74 31.67
N ALA A 196 -3.72 -31.57 32.68
CA ALA A 196 -4.67 -31.21 33.72
C ALA A 196 -4.31 -29.91 34.47
N ALA A 197 -3.02 -29.65 34.72
CA ALA A 197 -2.55 -28.43 35.39
C ALA A 197 -2.64 -27.17 34.52
N TYR A 198 -2.74 -27.36 33.19
CA TYR A 198 -2.73 -26.29 32.19
C TYR A 198 -4.11 -25.99 31.60
N ARG A 199 -5.18 -26.66 32.06
CA ARG A 199 -6.54 -26.39 31.59
C ARG A 199 -6.91 -24.91 31.74
N LEU A 200 -7.51 -24.36 30.70
CA LEU A 200 -7.93 -22.96 30.56
C LEU A 200 -6.79 -21.94 30.64
N ARG A 201 -5.53 -22.37 30.60
CA ARG A 201 -4.38 -21.45 30.46
C ARG A 201 -4.25 -21.01 29.00
N ALA A 202 -3.90 -19.74 28.82
CA ALA A 202 -3.69 -19.15 27.50
C ALA A 202 -2.27 -19.41 27.01
N PHE A 203 -2.14 -19.74 25.73
CA PHE A 203 -0.88 -20.00 25.06
C PHE A 203 -0.83 -19.30 23.70
N SER A 204 0.37 -18.83 23.33
CA SER A 204 0.67 -18.34 21.99
C SER A 204 1.34 -19.46 21.21
N ILE A 205 0.65 -19.97 20.20
CA ILE A 205 1.03 -21.19 19.49
C ILE A 205 1.22 -20.89 18.02
N ARG A 206 2.22 -21.53 17.41
CA ARG A 206 2.42 -21.58 15.96
C ARG A 206 2.27 -23.01 15.48
N GLY A 207 1.84 -23.17 14.25
CA GLY A 207 1.62 -24.48 13.68
C GLY A 207 1.22 -24.41 12.21
N ARG A 208 0.69 -25.53 11.73
CA ARG A 208 0.27 -25.75 10.36
C ARG A 208 -1.09 -26.43 10.38
N VAL A 209 -2.09 -25.80 9.77
CA VAL A 209 -3.43 -26.39 9.65
C VAL A 209 -3.45 -27.34 8.46
N VAL A 210 -4.03 -28.53 8.67
CA VAL A 210 -4.13 -29.59 7.65
C VAL A 210 -5.57 -29.72 7.14
N MET A 211 -6.55 -29.39 7.99
CA MET A 211 -7.97 -29.48 7.66
C MET A 211 -8.74 -28.44 8.47
N ALA A 212 -9.70 -27.77 7.87
CA ALA A 212 -10.64 -26.91 8.58
C ALA A 212 -12.07 -27.24 8.14
N ARG A 213 -12.97 -27.45 9.11
CA ARG A 213 -14.37 -27.79 8.85
C ARG A 213 -15.28 -26.82 9.58
N LYS A 214 -16.30 -26.33 8.88
CA LYS A 214 -17.39 -25.55 9.46
C LYS A 214 -18.38 -26.50 10.15
N ILE A 215 -18.71 -26.20 11.40
CA ILE A 215 -19.71 -26.92 12.19
C ILE A 215 -20.87 -25.96 12.44
N GLU A 216 -22.04 -26.29 11.91
CA GLU A 216 -23.27 -25.53 12.16
C GLU A 216 -23.78 -25.82 13.57
N VAL A 217 -24.27 -24.79 14.25
CA VAL A 217 -24.84 -24.91 15.59
C VAL A 217 -26.36 -25.06 15.47
N ALA A 218 -26.96 -25.92 16.29
CA ALA A 218 -28.42 -26.04 16.36
C ALA A 218 -29.09 -24.68 16.67
N ASP A 219 -30.19 -24.36 15.98
CA ASP A 219 -30.84 -23.04 16.03
C ASP A 219 -31.15 -22.53 17.44
N SER A 220 -31.49 -23.44 18.35
CA SER A 220 -31.77 -23.15 19.76
C SER A 220 -30.56 -22.57 20.51
N LEU A 221 -29.37 -23.13 20.26
CA LEU A 221 -28.10 -22.66 20.83
C LEU A 221 -27.52 -21.49 20.05
N ALA A 222 -27.64 -21.51 18.72
CA ALA A 222 -27.15 -20.47 17.83
C ALA A 222 -27.77 -19.11 18.18
N SER A 223 -29.08 -19.07 18.37
CA SER A 223 -29.81 -17.85 18.73
C SER A 223 -29.45 -17.37 20.14
N ARG A 224 -29.28 -18.29 21.09
CA ARG A 224 -28.99 -17.96 22.50
C ARG A 224 -27.56 -17.43 22.69
N LEU A 225 -26.61 -17.99 21.96
CA LEU A 225 -25.19 -17.65 22.08
C LEU A 225 -24.70 -16.72 20.97
N GLU A 226 -25.55 -16.35 20.01
CA GLU A 226 -25.18 -15.52 18.85
C GLU A 226 -24.00 -16.12 18.05
N ILE A 227 -23.88 -17.45 18.04
CA ILE A 227 -22.85 -18.21 17.32
C ILE A 227 -23.56 -19.18 16.38
N PRO A 228 -23.75 -18.80 15.10
CA PRO A 228 -24.43 -19.66 14.13
C PRO A 228 -23.58 -20.88 13.75
N HIS A 229 -22.26 -20.73 13.76
CA HIS A 229 -21.32 -21.79 13.45
C HIS A 229 -19.99 -21.54 14.15
N PHE A 230 -19.17 -22.58 14.20
CA PHE A 230 -17.76 -22.50 14.58
C PHE A 230 -16.94 -23.41 13.68
N PHE A 231 -15.63 -23.38 13.83
CA PHE A 231 -14.72 -24.16 12.99
C PHE A 231 -13.95 -25.16 13.86
N ARG A 232 -13.79 -26.38 13.34
CA ARG A 232 -12.83 -27.35 13.85
C ARG A 232 -11.66 -27.43 12.88
N CYS A 233 -10.47 -27.16 13.38
CA CYS A 233 -9.24 -27.20 12.61
C CYS A 233 -8.32 -28.29 13.15
N ASP A 234 -7.98 -29.26 12.31
CA ASP A 234 -6.98 -30.28 12.64
C ASP A 234 -5.60 -29.74 12.18
N ALA A 235 -4.63 -29.69 13.08
CA ALA A 235 -3.36 -28.99 12.87
C ALA A 235 -2.17 -29.70 13.55
N TRP A 236 -0.96 -29.35 13.12
CA TRP A 236 0.30 -29.67 13.78
C TRP A 236 0.83 -28.42 14.47
N VAL A 237 1.20 -28.49 15.75
CA VAL A 237 1.60 -27.30 16.53
C VAL A 237 2.96 -27.47 17.22
N GLY A 238 3.66 -26.33 17.35
CA GLY A 238 4.95 -26.13 18.00
C GLY A 238 6.12 -26.94 17.43
N SER A 239 7.18 -27.09 18.24
CA SER A 239 8.43 -27.75 17.86
C SER A 239 8.96 -28.57 19.06
N PRO A 240 8.94 -29.91 19.02
CA PRO A 240 8.50 -30.76 17.90
C PRO A 240 6.99 -30.64 17.62
N GLU A 241 6.59 -30.99 16.40
CA GLU A 241 5.19 -30.91 15.97
C GLU A 241 4.32 -31.96 16.70
N VAL A 242 3.29 -31.49 17.40
CA VAL A 242 2.30 -32.32 18.10
C VAL A 242 0.95 -32.15 17.41
N PRO A 243 0.16 -33.22 17.20
CA PRO A 243 -1.17 -33.07 16.62
C PRO A 243 -2.08 -32.28 17.56
N ALA A 244 -2.92 -31.42 17.00
CA ALA A 244 -3.86 -30.61 17.75
C ALA A 244 -5.20 -30.46 17.02
N VAL A 245 -6.26 -30.36 17.80
CA VAL A 245 -7.60 -29.99 17.36
C VAL A 245 -7.91 -28.61 17.92
N ILE A 246 -8.10 -27.63 17.04
CA ILE A 246 -8.34 -26.25 17.41
C ILE A 246 -9.77 -25.89 17.03
N TYR A 247 -10.56 -25.48 18.01
CA TYR A 247 -11.88 -24.91 17.75
C TYR A 247 -11.79 -23.38 17.69
N ALA A 248 -12.25 -22.80 16.60
CA ALA A 248 -12.17 -21.36 16.35
C ALA A 248 -13.54 -20.77 16.04
N LEU A 249 -13.78 -19.51 16.47
CA LEU A 249 -14.97 -18.76 16.02
C LEU A 249 -14.78 -18.22 14.60
N GLU A 250 -13.56 -17.85 14.24
CA GLU A 250 -13.22 -17.23 12.96
C GLU A 250 -12.00 -17.94 12.33
N VAL A 251 -12.10 -18.28 11.05
CA VAL A 251 -10.99 -18.73 10.20
C VAL A 251 -10.88 -17.79 9.00
N PRO A 252 -9.73 -17.71 8.31
CA PRO A 252 -9.61 -16.90 7.09
C PRO A 252 -10.67 -17.25 6.05
N ALA A 253 -11.31 -16.24 5.48
CA ALA A 253 -12.39 -16.42 4.51
C ALA A 253 -11.90 -16.99 3.17
N ARG A 254 -10.59 -16.91 2.90
CA ARG A 254 -9.96 -17.42 1.67
C ARG A 254 -9.60 -18.91 1.73
N TRP A 255 -9.76 -19.57 2.88
CA TRP A 255 -9.53 -21.01 2.95
C TRP A 255 -10.65 -21.78 2.27
N ASP A 256 -10.27 -22.77 1.46
CA ASP A 256 -11.20 -23.78 0.99
C ASP A 256 -11.41 -24.81 2.10
N LEU A 257 -12.60 -24.82 2.71
CA LEU A 257 -12.94 -25.72 3.80
C LEU A 257 -13.32 -27.13 3.34
N THR A 258 -13.25 -27.39 2.02
CA THR A 258 -13.55 -28.71 1.43
C THR A 258 -12.29 -29.50 1.06
N GLU A 259 -11.14 -28.82 0.96
CA GLU A 259 -9.87 -29.42 0.57
C GLU A 259 -8.91 -29.55 1.77
N ALA A 260 -7.88 -30.38 1.60
CA ALA A 260 -6.78 -30.42 2.55
C ALA A 260 -6.01 -29.10 2.48
N LEU A 261 -5.64 -28.57 3.64
CA LEU A 261 -4.85 -27.35 3.79
C LEU A 261 -3.39 -27.70 4.09
N ASP A 262 -2.49 -26.78 3.77
CA ASP A 262 -1.09 -26.83 4.22
C ASP A 262 -0.63 -25.41 4.59
N GLU A 263 -1.38 -24.78 5.48
CA GLU A 263 -1.27 -23.35 5.75
C GLU A 263 -0.61 -23.08 7.11
N THR A 264 0.34 -22.14 7.12
CA THR A 264 1.01 -21.73 8.36
C THR A 264 0.07 -20.85 9.18
N ILE A 265 -0.10 -21.19 10.45
CA ILE A 265 -0.99 -20.51 11.37
C ILE A 265 -0.29 -20.12 12.67
N SER A 266 -0.84 -19.09 13.32
CA SER A 266 -0.60 -18.84 14.74
C SER A 266 -1.90 -18.49 15.44
N PHE A 267 -1.99 -18.72 16.74
CA PHE A 267 -3.15 -18.29 17.50
C PHE A 267 -2.80 -18.11 18.97
N GLN A 268 -3.64 -17.33 19.64
CA GLN A 268 -3.66 -17.25 21.10
C GLN A 268 -4.91 -17.97 21.57
N GLY A 269 -4.71 -19.16 22.16
CA GLY A 269 -5.80 -20.06 22.51
C GLY A 269 -5.72 -20.53 23.94
N LEU A 270 -6.86 -20.98 24.48
CA LEU A 270 -6.89 -21.69 25.75
C LEU A 270 -6.71 -23.17 25.51
N PHE A 271 -5.81 -23.78 26.27
CA PHE A 271 -5.71 -25.23 26.33
C PHE A 271 -6.93 -25.78 27.05
N VAL A 272 -7.64 -26.72 26.43
CA VAL A 272 -8.80 -27.36 27.07
C VAL A 272 -8.36 -28.67 27.70
N GLN A 273 -7.73 -29.55 26.91
CA GLN A 273 -7.43 -30.92 27.32
C GLN A 273 -6.63 -31.70 26.27
N ARG A 274 -6.23 -32.92 26.64
CA ARG A 274 -5.59 -33.89 25.75
C ARG A 274 -6.61 -34.92 25.26
N GLY A 275 -6.48 -35.34 24.01
CA GLY A 275 -7.39 -36.25 23.34
C GLY A 275 -7.14 -37.72 23.66
N PRO A 276 -8.06 -38.58 23.17
CA PRO A 276 -7.87 -40.01 23.27
C PRO A 276 -6.67 -40.43 22.42
N GLY A 277 -5.78 -41.22 23.00
CA GLY A 277 -4.55 -41.69 22.34
C GLY A 277 -3.48 -42.12 23.34
N ALA A 278 -2.47 -42.86 22.87
CA ALA A 278 -1.29 -43.15 23.68
C ALA A 278 -0.64 -41.84 24.14
N ALA A 279 -0.10 -41.84 25.36
CA ALA A 279 0.38 -40.61 26.01
C ALA A 279 1.39 -39.80 25.18
N GLU A 280 2.07 -40.43 24.23
CA GLU A 280 3.10 -39.83 23.38
C GLU A 280 2.55 -39.14 22.12
N VAL A 281 1.33 -39.47 21.65
CA VAL A 281 0.77 -38.96 20.37
C VAL A 281 -0.67 -38.43 20.53
N ALA A 282 -1.15 -38.29 21.77
CA ALA A 282 -2.50 -37.84 22.01
C ALA A 282 -2.68 -36.36 21.59
N PRO A 283 -3.68 -36.03 20.75
CA PRO A 283 -3.82 -34.69 20.21
C PRO A 283 -4.19 -33.67 21.29
N LEU A 284 -3.67 -32.46 21.21
CA LEU A 284 -4.03 -31.38 22.14
C LEU A 284 -5.27 -30.65 21.65
N MET A 285 -6.19 -30.29 22.54
CA MET A 285 -7.35 -29.47 22.21
C MET A 285 -7.16 -28.03 22.66
N PHE A 286 -7.39 -27.12 21.74
CA PHE A 286 -7.41 -25.68 21.99
C PHE A 286 -8.73 -25.06 21.56
N ILE A 287 -9.11 -23.99 22.25
CA ILE A 287 -10.12 -23.05 21.76
C ILE A 287 -9.45 -21.72 21.48
N THR A 288 -9.82 -21.08 20.38
CA THR A 288 -9.37 -19.75 20.03
C THR A 288 -10.53 -18.93 19.49
N ARG A 289 -10.41 -17.61 19.56
CA ARG A 289 -11.34 -16.74 18.85
C ARG A 289 -11.08 -16.82 17.36
N ARG A 290 -9.82 -16.75 16.95
CA ARG A 290 -9.44 -16.69 15.54
C ARG A 290 -8.09 -17.34 15.28
N LEU A 291 -7.95 -17.96 14.12
CA LEU A 291 -6.66 -18.40 13.58
C LEU A 291 -6.03 -17.28 12.76
N ALA A 292 -4.81 -16.90 13.12
CA ALA A 292 -4.00 -15.99 12.32
C ALA A 292 -3.30 -16.78 11.21
N TRP A 293 -3.44 -16.33 9.96
CA TRP A 293 -2.95 -17.03 8.79
C TRP A 293 -1.76 -16.32 8.18
N HIS A 294 -0.64 -17.05 8.08
CA HIS A 294 0.61 -16.59 7.51
C HIS A 294 0.81 -17.27 6.15
N ALA A 295 0.04 -16.81 5.15
CA ALA A 295 0.12 -17.36 3.79
C ALA A 295 1.54 -17.25 3.23
N ASN A 296 1.92 -18.17 2.33
CA ASN A 296 3.22 -18.15 1.62
C ASN A 296 3.30 -16.98 0.62
N THR A 297 3.44 -15.78 1.16
CA THR A 297 3.46 -14.49 0.50
C THR A 297 4.48 -13.63 1.23
N VAL A 298 5.02 -12.61 0.54
CA VAL A 298 5.98 -11.68 1.17
C VAL A 298 5.40 -11.06 2.46
N LEU A 299 4.11 -10.79 2.50
CA LEU A 299 3.46 -10.19 3.67
C LEU A 299 3.30 -11.21 4.81
N GLY A 300 2.90 -12.45 4.51
CA GLY A 300 2.78 -13.52 5.51
C GLY A 300 4.14 -13.95 6.08
N ASP A 301 5.20 -13.97 5.27
CA ASP A 301 6.58 -14.22 5.71
C ASP A 301 7.06 -13.17 6.73
N LEU A 302 6.50 -11.96 6.68
CA LEU A 302 6.74 -10.89 7.64
C LEU A 302 5.85 -10.99 8.90
N GLY A 303 5.22 -12.16 9.11
CA GLY A 303 4.37 -12.43 10.27
C GLY A 303 3.04 -11.69 10.26
N MET A 304 2.62 -11.15 9.11
CA MET A 304 1.31 -10.54 8.98
C MET A 304 0.25 -11.62 8.91
N ASP A 305 -0.83 -11.40 9.65
CA ASP A 305 -2.01 -12.21 9.55
C ASP A 305 -2.88 -11.79 8.35
N ILE A 306 -2.78 -12.57 7.28
CA ILE A 306 -3.46 -12.32 6.01
C ILE A 306 -4.98 -12.39 6.16
N GLY A 307 -5.51 -13.17 7.12
CA GLY A 307 -6.95 -13.24 7.34
C GLY A 307 -7.55 -11.93 7.89
N LEU A 308 -6.74 -10.98 8.37
CA LEU A 308 -7.26 -9.66 8.78
C LEU A 308 -7.66 -8.81 7.57
N LEU A 309 -7.18 -9.15 6.37
CA LEU A 309 -7.51 -8.45 5.14
C LEU A 309 -8.98 -8.68 4.72
N ASP A 310 -9.60 -9.77 5.20
CA ASP A 310 -10.99 -10.13 4.87
C ASP A 310 -12.02 -9.10 5.39
N GLY A 311 -11.67 -8.36 6.45
CA GLY A 311 -12.54 -7.35 7.06
C GLY A 311 -12.54 -5.97 6.37
N LEU A 312 -11.61 -5.75 5.44
CA LEU A 312 -11.37 -4.44 4.83
C LEU A 312 -12.52 -4.04 3.90
N ARG A 313 -13.01 -2.80 4.06
CA ARG A 313 -14.03 -2.20 3.18
C ARG A 313 -13.41 -1.14 2.28
N GLN A 314 -13.55 -1.36 0.97
CA GLN A 314 -13.09 -0.40 -0.04
C GLN A 314 -13.95 0.88 -0.01
N LYS A 315 -13.35 2.00 -0.42
CA LYS A 315 -14.00 3.32 -0.58
C LYS A 315 -14.67 3.85 0.70
N ARG A 316 -14.15 3.43 1.86
CA ARG A 316 -14.56 3.94 3.19
C ARG A 316 -13.34 4.49 3.92
N PRO A 317 -13.52 5.45 4.86
CA PRO A 317 -12.48 5.81 5.80
C PRO A 317 -11.99 4.58 6.59
N LEU A 318 -10.84 4.71 7.26
CA LEU A 318 -10.34 3.65 8.14
C LEU A 318 -11.27 3.54 9.37
N GLU A 319 -11.91 2.39 9.54
CA GLU A 319 -12.83 2.13 10.66
C GLU A 319 -12.12 1.42 11.81
N ALA A 320 -12.70 1.46 13.02
CA ALA A 320 -12.14 0.81 14.21
C ALA A 320 -11.84 -0.69 13.99
N ARG A 321 -12.69 -1.41 13.25
CA ARG A 321 -12.50 -2.83 12.91
C ARG A 321 -11.33 -3.11 11.96
N GLU A 322 -10.83 -2.09 11.25
CA GLU A 322 -9.69 -2.19 10.33
C GLU A 322 -8.37 -1.77 10.99
N GLN A 323 -8.41 -1.15 12.17
CA GLN A 323 -7.22 -0.64 12.87
C GLN A 323 -6.21 -1.75 13.19
N GLU A 324 -6.68 -2.91 13.63
CA GLU A 324 -5.81 -4.06 13.88
C GLU A 324 -5.03 -4.46 12.62
N CYS A 325 -5.72 -4.57 11.49
CA CYS A 325 -5.11 -4.91 10.20
C CYS A 325 -4.05 -3.85 9.80
N PHE A 326 -4.41 -2.57 9.95
CA PHE A 326 -3.53 -1.45 9.64
C PHE A 326 -2.25 -1.45 10.49
N TYR A 327 -2.38 -1.56 11.81
CA TYR A 327 -1.23 -1.52 12.72
C TYR A 327 -0.38 -2.79 12.67
N GLN A 328 -1.00 -3.95 12.50
CA GLN A 328 -0.23 -5.18 12.30
C GLN A 328 0.54 -5.13 10.98
N MET A 329 -0.03 -4.60 9.90
CA MET A 329 0.69 -4.43 8.64
C MET A 329 1.86 -3.44 8.79
N LEU A 330 1.69 -2.35 9.55
CA LEU A 330 2.78 -1.45 9.92
C LEU A 330 3.88 -2.18 10.72
N ALA A 331 3.51 -3.03 11.67
CA ALA A 331 4.47 -3.81 12.45
C ALA A 331 5.22 -4.83 11.57
N SER A 332 4.52 -5.49 10.64
CA SER A 332 5.13 -6.44 9.70
C SER A 332 6.12 -5.77 8.76
N VAL A 333 5.84 -4.57 8.23
CA VAL A 333 6.82 -3.84 7.40
C VAL A 333 8.04 -3.39 8.20
N GLN A 334 7.94 -3.24 9.52
CA GLN A 334 9.09 -2.94 10.38
C GLN A 334 10.11 -4.08 10.42
N LEU A 335 9.65 -5.33 10.27
CA LEU A 335 10.51 -6.51 10.25
C LEU A 335 11.30 -6.62 8.92
N ALA A 336 10.81 -6.00 7.84
CA ALA A 336 11.48 -6.00 6.54
C ALA A 336 12.43 -4.82 6.38
N GLY A 337 13.65 -5.03 5.87
CA GLY A 337 14.52 -3.91 5.47
C GLY A 337 13.91 -3.11 4.30
N SER A 338 13.98 -1.77 4.32
CA SER A 338 13.37 -0.94 3.26
C SER A 338 13.94 -1.24 1.87
N ALA A 339 15.27 -1.44 1.79
CA ALA A 339 15.94 -1.84 0.55
C ALA A 339 15.49 -3.22 0.06
N GLU A 340 15.17 -4.14 0.98
CA GLU A 340 14.69 -5.47 0.63
C GLU A 340 13.26 -5.42 0.08
N LEU A 341 12.35 -4.63 0.68
CA LEU A 341 11.00 -4.43 0.12
C LEU A 341 11.06 -3.83 -1.29
N LEU A 342 11.91 -2.83 -1.50
CA LEU A 342 12.11 -2.22 -2.82
C LEU A 342 12.71 -3.22 -3.81
N ARG A 343 13.70 -4.01 -3.40
CA ARG A 343 14.29 -5.05 -4.25
C ARG A 343 13.27 -6.11 -4.64
N ARG A 344 12.46 -6.60 -3.69
CA ARG A 344 11.38 -7.56 -3.96
C ARG A 344 10.34 -6.99 -4.91
N ALA A 345 9.88 -5.76 -4.66
CA ALA A 345 8.92 -5.08 -5.53
C ALA A 345 9.50 -4.86 -6.94
N TYR A 346 10.76 -4.47 -7.05
CA TYR A 346 11.44 -4.33 -8.33
C TYR A 346 11.59 -5.65 -9.08
N ASN A 347 11.96 -6.74 -8.39
CA ASN A 347 12.02 -8.07 -8.98
C ASN A 347 10.65 -8.54 -9.49
N ASP A 348 9.57 -8.22 -8.78
CA ASP A 348 8.20 -8.51 -9.22
C ASP A 348 7.85 -7.72 -10.49
N VAL A 349 8.21 -6.43 -10.58
CA VAL A 349 8.06 -5.64 -11.83
C VAL A 349 8.84 -6.29 -12.97
N VAL A 350 10.10 -6.68 -12.76
CA VAL A 350 10.93 -7.34 -13.79
C VAL A 350 10.31 -8.66 -14.23
N TYR A 351 9.77 -9.45 -13.29
CA TYR A 351 9.08 -10.70 -13.60
C TYR A 351 7.81 -10.45 -14.44
N GLN A 352 6.96 -9.52 -14.02
CA GLN A 352 5.74 -9.14 -14.76
C GLN A 352 6.07 -8.65 -16.17
N THR A 353 7.10 -7.81 -16.33
CA THR A 353 7.54 -7.37 -17.66
C THR A 353 7.96 -8.54 -18.56
N ARG A 354 8.65 -9.55 -18.01
CA ARG A 354 9.01 -10.76 -18.78
C ARG A 354 7.78 -11.56 -19.20
N GLU A 355 6.78 -11.71 -18.34
CA GLU A 355 5.53 -12.37 -18.68
C GLU A 355 4.74 -11.59 -19.74
N LEU A 356 4.70 -10.25 -19.65
CA LEU A 356 4.11 -9.40 -20.69
C LEU A 356 4.82 -9.55 -22.04
N MET A 357 6.16 -9.61 -22.04
CA MET A 357 6.94 -9.85 -23.27
C MET A 357 6.66 -11.24 -23.86
N LYS A 358 6.47 -12.28 -23.04
CA LYS A 358 6.05 -13.61 -23.53
C LYS A 358 4.67 -13.55 -24.15
N ALA A 359 3.71 -12.92 -23.48
CA ALA A 359 2.35 -12.75 -23.99
C ALA A 359 2.34 -11.99 -25.33
N GLN A 360 3.16 -10.94 -25.46
CA GLN A 360 3.31 -10.20 -26.71
C GLN A 360 3.81 -11.10 -27.86
N ARG A 361 4.82 -11.94 -27.61
CA ARG A 361 5.32 -12.89 -28.61
C ARG A 361 4.26 -13.90 -29.03
N THR A 362 3.45 -14.40 -28.09
CA THR A 362 2.33 -15.31 -28.40
C THR A 362 1.28 -14.62 -29.28
N LEU A 363 0.93 -13.36 -29.01
CA LEU A 363 -0.01 -12.62 -29.86
C LEU A 363 0.57 -12.32 -31.26
N GLN A 364 1.88 -12.06 -31.36
CA GLN A 364 2.56 -11.88 -32.65
C GLN A 364 2.51 -13.16 -33.49
N GLN A 365 2.77 -14.32 -32.88
CA GLN A 365 2.68 -15.62 -33.56
C GLN A 365 1.25 -15.91 -34.06
N GLN A 366 0.24 -15.58 -33.25
CA GLN A 366 -1.17 -15.73 -33.66
C GLN A 366 -1.53 -14.81 -34.83
N GLU A 367 -1.07 -13.56 -34.81
CA GLU A 367 -1.29 -12.62 -35.92
C GLU A 367 -0.61 -13.10 -37.21
N GLU A 368 0.63 -13.59 -37.13
CA GLU A 368 1.35 -14.17 -38.27
C GLU A 368 0.61 -15.39 -38.84
N GLU A 369 0.08 -16.26 -37.99
CA GLU A 369 -0.70 -17.44 -38.40
C GLU A 369 -2.00 -17.04 -39.11
N LEU A 370 -2.76 -16.09 -38.56
CA LEU A 370 -4.00 -15.59 -39.18
C LEU A 370 -3.71 -14.86 -40.50
N THR A 371 -2.62 -14.10 -40.55
CA THR A 371 -2.17 -13.41 -41.77
C THR A 371 -1.75 -14.42 -42.84
N ALA A 372 -1.05 -15.50 -42.45
CA ALA A 372 -0.70 -16.58 -43.35
C ALA A 372 -1.94 -17.30 -43.91
N LYS A 373 -2.94 -17.59 -43.06
CA LYS A 373 -4.23 -18.17 -43.49
C LYS A 373 -4.99 -17.26 -44.47
N LEU A 374 -4.98 -15.94 -44.21
CA LEU A 374 -5.59 -14.95 -45.10
C LEU A 374 -4.87 -14.90 -46.46
N ARG A 375 -3.53 -14.94 -46.47
CA ARG A 375 -2.73 -14.96 -47.70
C ARG A 375 -2.95 -16.21 -48.54
N GLN A 376 -3.12 -17.37 -47.89
CA GLN A 376 -3.34 -18.64 -48.59
C GLN A 376 -4.74 -18.76 -49.22
N LYS A 377 -5.63 -17.76 -49.06
CA LYS A 377 -7.05 -17.81 -49.48
C LYS A 377 -7.80 -19.04 -48.97
N GLN A 378 -7.30 -19.71 -47.93
CA GLN A 378 -7.88 -20.92 -47.36
C GLN A 378 -9.05 -20.64 -46.42
N ALA A 379 -9.40 -19.37 -46.21
CA ALA A 379 -10.46 -18.98 -45.30
C ALA A 379 -11.80 -18.87 -46.03
N ALA A 380 -12.80 -19.56 -45.48
CA ALA A 380 -14.19 -19.43 -45.93
C ALA A 380 -14.73 -17.99 -45.72
N GLU A 381 -14.19 -17.23 -44.77
CA GLU A 381 -14.65 -15.89 -44.41
C GLU A 381 -13.49 -14.89 -44.13
N PRO A 382 -13.00 -14.14 -45.13
CA PRO A 382 -11.87 -13.22 -44.97
C PRO A 382 -12.18 -12.01 -44.05
N GLN A 383 -13.44 -11.59 -43.97
CA GLN A 383 -13.85 -10.48 -43.11
C GLN A 383 -13.72 -10.82 -41.62
N GLN A 384 -13.98 -12.08 -41.22
CA GLN A 384 -13.82 -12.51 -39.85
C GLN A 384 -12.34 -12.49 -39.43
N LEU A 385 -11.46 -12.99 -40.29
CA LEU A 385 -10.01 -12.95 -40.06
C LEU A 385 -9.49 -11.52 -39.93
N ALA A 386 -9.93 -10.61 -40.79
CA ALA A 386 -9.54 -9.20 -40.71
C ALA A 386 -9.94 -8.58 -39.35
N ARG A 387 -11.17 -8.83 -38.87
CA ARG A 387 -11.62 -8.36 -37.55
C ARG A 387 -10.80 -8.96 -36.40
N GLN A 388 -10.39 -10.22 -36.52
CA GLN A 388 -9.52 -10.87 -35.53
C GLN A 388 -8.13 -10.24 -35.51
N ILE A 389 -7.52 -10.00 -36.68
CA ILE A 389 -6.23 -9.31 -36.80
C ILE A 389 -6.32 -7.90 -36.17
N ASP A 390 -7.34 -7.12 -36.49
CA ASP A 390 -7.56 -5.78 -35.89
C ASP A 390 -7.75 -5.85 -34.35
N SER A 391 -8.33 -6.93 -33.83
CA SER A 391 -8.45 -7.13 -32.39
C SER A 391 -7.11 -7.48 -31.74
N LEU A 392 -6.27 -8.27 -32.40
CA LEU A 392 -4.93 -8.63 -31.95
C LEU A 392 -3.99 -7.42 -31.96
N ASP A 393 -3.98 -6.59 -33.01
CA ASP A 393 -3.19 -5.36 -33.06
C ASP A 393 -3.54 -4.43 -31.88
N ARG A 394 -4.84 -4.28 -31.58
CA ARG A 394 -5.29 -3.51 -30.40
C ARG A 394 -4.80 -4.12 -29.07
N GLN A 395 -4.77 -5.44 -28.94
CA GLN A 395 -4.21 -6.11 -27.76
C GLN A 395 -2.69 -5.92 -27.66
N GLN A 396 -1.96 -6.05 -28.77
CA GLN A 396 -0.51 -5.84 -28.82
C GLN A 396 -0.12 -4.41 -28.45
N ARG A 397 -0.82 -3.39 -28.99
CA ARG A 397 -0.57 -1.98 -28.62
C ARG A 397 -0.77 -1.72 -27.14
N ARG A 398 -1.80 -2.34 -26.53
CA ARG A 398 -2.02 -2.26 -25.07
C ARG A 398 -0.88 -2.92 -24.29
N LEU A 399 -0.41 -4.09 -24.70
CA LEU A 399 0.73 -4.75 -24.05
C LEU A 399 2.03 -3.96 -24.20
N GLN A 400 2.29 -3.37 -25.36
CA GLN A 400 3.49 -2.57 -25.60
C GLN A 400 3.54 -1.35 -24.66
N LEU A 401 2.43 -0.63 -24.50
CA LEU A 401 2.34 0.50 -23.57
C LEU A 401 2.66 0.09 -22.12
N ARG A 402 2.18 -1.09 -21.71
CA ARG A 402 2.45 -1.65 -20.37
C ARG A 402 3.93 -1.98 -20.18
N ILE A 403 4.55 -2.61 -21.18
CA ILE A 403 5.99 -2.92 -21.19
C ILE A 403 6.82 -1.63 -21.12
N ASP A 404 6.48 -0.63 -21.94
CA ASP A 404 7.19 0.65 -21.99
C ASP A 404 7.08 1.39 -20.65
N HIS A 405 5.90 1.36 -20.03
CA HIS A 405 5.70 1.94 -18.70
C HIS A 405 6.54 1.23 -17.63
N ALA A 406 6.46 -0.10 -17.56
CA ALA A 406 7.21 -0.89 -16.58
C ALA A 406 8.72 -0.66 -16.72
N ASN A 407 9.23 -0.56 -17.96
CA ASN A 407 10.64 -0.27 -18.24
C ASN A 407 11.03 1.17 -17.86
N LYS A 408 10.20 2.16 -18.18
CA LYS A 408 10.48 3.58 -17.97
C LYS A 408 10.39 3.99 -16.50
N GLN A 409 9.30 3.62 -15.82
CA GLN A 409 9.08 3.99 -14.43
C GLN A 409 9.78 3.05 -13.46
N ARG A 410 10.08 1.81 -13.88
CA ARG A 410 10.55 0.74 -12.99
C ARG A 410 9.62 0.64 -11.77
N ALA A 411 8.32 0.67 -12.01
CA ALA A 411 7.26 0.72 -11.02
C ALA A 411 6.11 -0.17 -11.45
N HIS A 412 5.25 -0.57 -10.51
CA HIS A 412 4.06 -1.34 -10.81
C HIS A 412 3.01 -0.53 -11.54
N GLU A 413 2.12 -1.24 -12.22
CA GLU A 413 0.95 -0.60 -12.80
C GLU A 413 0.00 -0.09 -11.73
N PHE A 414 -0.48 1.13 -11.95
CA PHE A 414 -1.38 1.80 -11.02
C PHE A 414 -2.86 1.51 -11.35
N PHE A 415 -3.19 1.34 -12.65
CA PHE A 415 -4.56 1.10 -13.11
C PHE A 415 -5.23 -0.14 -12.52
N PRO A 416 -4.55 -1.29 -12.34
CA PRO A 416 -5.19 -2.46 -11.75
C PRO A 416 -5.75 -2.18 -10.35
N LEU A 417 -5.05 -1.37 -9.54
CA LEU A 417 -5.57 -0.95 -8.23
C LEU A 417 -6.88 -0.18 -8.37
N LEU A 418 -7.00 0.70 -9.37
CA LEU A 418 -8.18 1.54 -9.59
C LEU A 418 -9.42 0.73 -9.98
N HIS A 419 -9.26 -0.31 -10.80
CA HIS A 419 -10.35 -1.11 -11.33
C HIS A 419 -10.82 -2.21 -10.37
N ASP A 420 -9.88 -2.97 -9.80
CA ASP A 420 -10.19 -4.08 -8.89
C ASP A 420 -9.28 -4.03 -7.66
N PRO A 421 -9.52 -3.09 -6.73
CA PRO A 421 -8.67 -2.95 -5.55
C PRO A 421 -8.67 -4.20 -4.68
N SER A 422 -9.78 -4.93 -4.62
CA SER A 422 -9.96 -6.07 -3.70
C SER A 422 -9.00 -7.22 -4.00
N SER A 423 -8.69 -7.48 -5.28
CA SER A 423 -7.73 -8.55 -5.66
C SER A 423 -6.28 -8.18 -5.39
N HIS A 424 -5.98 -6.90 -5.13
CA HIS A 424 -4.64 -6.42 -4.86
C HIS A 424 -4.34 -6.18 -3.37
N VAL A 425 -5.31 -6.39 -2.48
CA VAL A 425 -5.13 -6.24 -1.03
C VAL A 425 -4.02 -7.15 -0.52
N GLY A 426 -3.06 -6.57 0.21
CA GLY A 426 -1.88 -7.25 0.74
C GLY A 426 -0.77 -7.50 -0.27
N THR A 427 -0.91 -7.06 -1.53
CA THR A 427 0.15 -7.21 -2.53
C THR A 427 1.20 -6.11 -2.41
N LEU A 428 2.47 -6.46 -2.55
CA LEU A 428 3.58 -5.51 -2.54
C LEU A 428 3.60 -4.72 -3.85
N LYS A 429 3.57 -3.40 -3.75
CA LYS A 429 3.62 -2.47 -4.87
C LYS A 429 4.73 -1.45 -4.67
N MET A 430 5.30 -0.99 -5.76
CA MET A 430 6.26 0.09 -5.79
C MET A 430 5.80 1.17 -6.76
N TYR A 431 5.74 2.40 -6.25
CA TYR A 431 5.32 3.57 -6.99
C TYR A 431 6.36 4.68 -6.92
N ARG A 432 6.37 5.51 -7.95
CA ARG A 432 7.18 6.71 -8.09
C ARG A 432 6.26 7.91 -8.28
N GLY A 433 6.53 9.00 -7.58
CA GLY A 433 5.72 10.21 -7.68
C GLY A 433 6.23 11.32 -6.79
N THR A 434 5.48 12.41 -6.74
CA THR A 434 5.86 13.62 -6.00
C THR A 434 5.02 13.71 -4.73
N ALA A 435 5.67 13.76 -3.56
CA ALA A 435 4.99 14.05 -2.29
C ALA A 435 4.53 15.50 -2.29
N HIS A 436 3.26 15.70 -1.92
CA HIS A 436 2.67 17.02 -1.69
C HIS A 436 2.55 17.34 -0.21
N ARG A 437 2.32 16.32 0.61
CA ARG A 437 2.10 16.48 2.05
C ARG A 437 2.72 15.31 2.80
N ILE A 438 3.43 15.62 3.88
CA ILE A 438 4.04 14.64 4.76
C ILE A 438 3.75 15.04 6.21
N VAL A 439 2.88 14.29 6.87
CA VAL A 439 2.42 14.59 8.24
C VAL A 439 2.82 13.47 9.19
N PRO A 440 3.50 13.78 10.32
CA PRO A 440 3.71 12.80 11.38
C PRO A 440 2.41 12.53 12.12
N VAL A 441 2.02 11.26 12.23
CA VAL A 441 0.87 10.82 13.02
C VAL A 441 1.39 10.11 14.26
N ARG A 442 1.06 10.66 15.44
CA ARG A 442 1.41 10.05 16.74
C ARG A 442 0.29 9.11 17.17
N ILE A 443 0.67 7.91 17.60
CA ILE A 443 -0.28 6.93 18.12
C ILE A 443 -0.42 7.17 19.63
N GLN A 444 -1.62 7.60 20.05
CA GLN A 444 -1.93 7.85 21.46
C GLN A 444 -2.44 6.59 22.18
N ASP A 445 -2.92 5.61 21.42
CA ASP A 445 -3.44 4.36 21.94
C ASP A 445 -2.31 3.53 22.57
N ARG A 446 -2.35 3.41 23.91
CA ARG A 446 -1.35 2.68 24.69
C ARG A 446 -1.32 1.19 24.33
N GLU A 447 -2.46 0.58 24.04
CA GLU A 447 -2.54 -0.84 23.68
C GLU A 447 -1.77 -1.08 22.38
N ILE A 448 -2.01 -0.25 21.35
CA ILE A 448 -1.32 -0.34 20.06
C ILE A 448 0.20 -0.14 20.24
N VAL A 449 0.61 0.86 21.03
CA VAL A 449 2.03 1.12 21.31
C VAL A 449 2.69 -0.06 22.02
N GLN A 450 2.02 -0.66 23.02
CA GLN A 450 2.56 -1.79 23.76
C GLN A 450 2.66 -3.06 22.90
N ARG A 451 1.65 -3.33 22.07
CA ARG A 451 1.58 -4.55 21.25
C ARG A 451 2.50 -4.52 20.04
N PHE A 452 2.56 -3.39 19.35
CA PHE A 452 3.28 -3.28 18.07
C PHE A 452 4.60 -2.49 18.19
N GLY A 453 4.83 -1.78 19.29
CA GLY A 453 6.03 -0.95 19.46
C GLY A 453 6.06 0.32 18.61
N ILE A 454 4.95 0.66 17.94
CA ILE A 454 4.86 1.79 17.02
C ILE A 454 4.31 3.00 17.80
N ARG A 455 5.09 4.07 17.88
CA ARG A 455 4.68 5.33 18.54
C ARG A 455 4.26 6.42 17.56
N LYS A 456 4.77 6.35 16.35
CA LYS A 456 4.49 7.30 15.27
C LYS A 456 4.67 6.61 13.93
N TYR A 457 3.97 7.14 12.93
CA TYR A 457 4.23 6.90 11.52
C TYR A 457 4.08 8.23 10.77
N TYR A 458 4.36 8.24 9.49
CA TYR A 458 4.18 9.40 8.62
C TYR A 458 3.15 9.05 7.55
N GLN A 459 2.18 9.92 7.36
CA GLN A 459 1.28 9.87 6.22
C GLN A 459 1.87 10.75 5.11
N ILE A 460 2.11 10.15 3.95
CA ILE A 460 2.60 10.81 2.75
C ILE A 460 1.46 10.83 1.74
N ASP A 461 0.97 12.00 1.38
CA ASP A 461 0.07 12.16 0.24
C ASP A 461 0.92 12.53 -0.99
N MET A 462 0.91 11.65 -1.99
CA MET A 462 1.74 11.78 -3.19
C MET A 462 0.91 11.70 -4.47
N MET A 463 1.42 12.29 -5.55
CA MET A 463 0.86 12.18 -6.90
C MET A 463 1.69 11.18 -7.71
N VAL A 464 1.14 10.01 -7.97
CA VAL A 464 1.79 8.92 -8.72
C VAL A 464 1.67 9.20 -10.21
N LYS A 465 2.79 9.07 -10.94
CA LYS A 465 2.82 9.21 -12.42
C LYS A 465 2.23 7.94 -13.06
N LEU A 466 1.29 8.11 -13.99
CA LEU A 466 0.52 7.02 -14.62
C LEU A 466 1.12 6.58 -15.96
N GLU A 467 0.72 5.39 -16.39
CA GLU A 467 1.14 4.74 -17.65
C GLU A 467 0.50 5.32 -18.90
N GLY A 468 -0.65 5.94 -18.71
CA GLY A 468 -1.52 6.38 -19.78
C GLY A 468 -2.47 7.46 -19.32
N LYS A 469 -3.24 7.95 -20.29
CA LYS A 469 -4.27 8.96 -20.07
C LYS A 469 -5.41 8.35 -19.25
N LEU A 470 -5.61 8.80 -18.02
CA LEU A 470 -6.87 8.57 -17.31
C LEU A 470 -7.89 9.58 -17.84
N LYS A 471 -8.98 9.09 -18.44
CA LYS A 471 -10.18 9.90 -18.65
C LYS A 471 -11.04 9.80 -17.40
N ILE A 472 -11.17 10.90 -16.68
CA ILE A 472 -12.07 10.98 -15.52
C ILE A 472 -13.43 11.40 -16.04
N ILE A 473 -14.32 10.43 -16.25
CA ILE A 473 -15.72 10.69 -16.60
C ILE A 473 -16.45 11.08 -15.31
N LYS A 474 -16.87 12.34 -15.22
CA LYS A 474 -17.73 12.80 -14.11
C LYS A 474 -19.17 12.38 -14.42
N ALA A 475 -19.62 11.25 -13.89
CA ALA A 475 -21.04 10.95 -13.88
C ALA A 475 -21.74 11.85 -12.85
N HIS A 476 -22.55 12.81 -13.31
CA HIS A 476 -23.47 13.54 -12.43
C HIS A 476 -24.60 12.60 -12.04
N ALA A 477 -24.70 12.29 -10.74
CA ALA A 477 -25.68 11.35 -10.20
C ALA A 477 -27.03 11.99 -9.86
N ASP A 478 -27.25 13.29 -10.11
CA ASP A 478 -28.50 13.95 -9.80
C ASP A 478 -29.04 14.85 -10.92
N LYS A 479 -30.18 14.40 -11.46
CA LYS A 479 -31.37 15.13 -11.95
C LYS A 479 -31.24 16.15 -13.09
N GLY A 480 -31.74 15.73 -14.25
CA GLY A 480 -32.91 16.36 -14.89
C GLY A 480 -32.72 17.64 -15.71
N ALA A 481 -31.57 18.30 -15.69
CA ALA A 481 -31.31 19.43 -16.57
C ALA A 481 -30.57 18.96 -17.84
N ALA A 482 -31.30 18.95 -18.95
CA ALA A 482 -30.76 18.64 -20.27
C ALA A 482 -29.75 19.73 -20.69
N GLY A 483 -28.49 19.32 -20.85
CA GLY A 483 -27.49 20.08 -21.60
C GLY A 483 -26.37 20.66 -20.74
N GLU A 484 -25.48 19.82 -20.22
CA GLU A 484 -24.16 20.29 -19.79
C GLU A 484 -23.07 19.25 -20.11
N GLU A 485 -21.96 19.75 -20.67
CA GLU A 485 -20.86 18.99 -21.25
C GLU A 485 -20.16 18.08 -20.23
N GLU A 486 -20.03 16.81 -20.61
CA GLU A 486 -19.14 15.84 -19.98
C GLU A 486 -17.68 16.34 -20.13
N VAL A 487 -17.16 17.02 -19.11
CA VAL A 487 -15.77 17.50 -19.14
C VAL A 487 -14.81 16.32 -18.94
N ASP A 488 -14.32 15.82 -20.07
CA ASP A 488 -13.27 14.81 -20.19
C ASP A 488 -11.93 15.39 -19.71
N ARG A 489 -11.66 15.34 -18.39
CA ARG A 489 -10.34 15.73 -17.86
C ARG A 489 -9.37 14.56 -18.02
N VAL A 490 -8.40 14.74 -18.91
CA VAL A 490 -7.27 13.82 -19.08
C VAL A 490 -6.20 14.15 -18.05
N THR A 491 -5.88 13.20 -17.16
CA THR A 491 -4.80 13.35 -16.18
C THR A 491 -3.74 12.25 -16.32
N TRP A 492 -2.48 12.62 -16.08
CA TRP A 492 -1.32 11.72 -16.08
C TRP A 492 -0.84 11.37 -14.68
N THR A 493 -1.48 11.91 -13.66
CA THR A 493 -1.16 11.66 -12.26
C THR A 493 -2.40 11.28 -11.48
N HIS A 494 -2.23 10.46 -10.44
CA HIS A 494 -3.31 10.08 -9.54
C HIS A 494 -2.84 10.17 -8.09
N PRO A 495 -3.68 10.65 -7.15
CA PRO A 495 -3.33 10.67 -5.74
C PRO A 495 -3.16 9.24 -5.18
N ALA A 496 -2.18 9.07 -4.32
CA ALA A 496 -2.00 7.90 -3.46
C ALA A 496 -1.59 8.38 -2.06
N THR A 497 -2.06 7.70 -1.04
CA THR A 497 -1.60 7.91 0.34
C THR A 497 -0.71 6.75 0.73
N VAL A 498 0.43 7.05 1.35
CA VAL A 498 1.38 6.05 1.80
C VAL A 498 1.72 6.30 3.27
N CYS A 499 1.44 5.33 4.11
CA CYS A 499 1.85 5.33 5.51
C CYS A 499 3.20 4.66 5.65
N VAL A 500 4.19 5.37 6.19
CA VAL A 500 5.55 4.88 6.40
C VAL A 500 6.00 5.04 7.84
N LEU A 501 6.82 4.13 8.35
CA LEU A 501 7.34 4.20 9.72
C LEU A 501 8.43 5.27 9.88
N GLU A 502 9.24 5.45 8.85
CA GLU A 502 10.43 6.30 8.87
C GLU A 502 10.52 7.15 7.61
N LEU A 503 11.11 8.34 7.74
CA LEU A 503 11.48 9.18 6.62
C LEU A 503 13.01 9.17 6.43
N PRO A 504 13.51 9.38 5.20
CA PRO A 504 14.89 9.74 4.96
C PRO A 504 15.35 10.94 5.79
N GLU A 505 16.61 10.90 6.20
CA GLU A 505 17.21 11.99 6.97
C GLU A 505 17.19 13.29 6.15
N GLY A 506 16.75 14.38 6.80
CA GLY A 506 16.62 15.70 6.18
C GLY A 506 15.42 15.87 5.24
N MET A 507 14.55 14.87 5.09
CA MET A 507 13.35 15.01 4.25
C MET A 507 12.37 15.99 4.91
N PRO A 508 11.86 17.01 4.19
CA PRO A 508 10.95 17.99 4.75
C PRO A 508 9.60 17.36 5.11
N THR A 509 8.94 17.90 6.14
CA THR A 509 7.58 17.54 6.55
C THR A 509 6.68 18.77 6.54
N GLY A 510 5.39 18.60 6.30
CA GLY A 510 4.41 19.68 6.23
C GLY A 510 3.37 19.47 5.13
N ASP A 511 2.54 20.48 4.90
CA ASP A 511 1.43 20.43 3.93
C ASP A 511 1.85 20.85 2.50
N ASN A 512 3.01 21.49 2.35
CA ASN A 512 3.54 22.00 1.08
C ASN A 512 4.94 21.42 0.80
N VAL A 513 4.99 20.10 0.61
CA VAL A 513 6.20 19.38 0.20
C VAL A 513 6.14 19.20 -1.33
N HIS A 514 7.28 19.18 -2.02
CA HIS A 514 7.35 18.93 -3.47
C HIS A 514 8.54 18.04 -3.80
N GLU A 515 8.63 16.92 -3.11
CA GLU A 515 9.78 16.03 -3.18
C GLU A 515 9.45 14.79 -4.00
N ASP A 516 10.28 14.48 -4.99
CA ASP A 516 10.17 13.24 -5.75
C ASP A 516 10.65 12.07 -4.88
N LEU A 517 9.82 11.04 -4.82
CA LEU A 517 10.08 9.85 -4.03
C LEU A 517 9.66 8.58 -4.75
N ARG A 518 10.30 7.51 -4.31
CA ARG A 518 9.93 6.13 -4.66
C ARG A 518 9.62 5.38 -3.38
N VAL A 519 8.50 4.67 -3.37
CA VAL A 519 8.07 3.94 -2.19
C VAL A 519 7.59 2.55 -2.57
N ALA A 520 8.05 1.56 -1.82
CA ALA A 520 7.49 0.22 -1.83
C ALA A 520 6.63 0.02 -0.57
N GLY A 521 5.43 -0.51 -0.76
CA GLY A 521 4.50 -0.78 0.31
C GLY A 521 3.44 -1.79 -0.12
N PHE A 522 2.79 -2.39 0.87
CA PHE A 522 1.66 -3.28 0.66
C PHE A 522 0.40 -2.44 0.45
N PHE A 523 -0.37 -2.77 -0.58
CA PHE A 523 -1.66 -2.13 -0.82
C PHE A 523 -2.67 -2.59 0.24
N LEU A 524 -3.25 -1.65 0.99
CA LEU A 524 -4.25 -1.96 2.02
C LEU A 524 -5.68 -1.86 1.45
N LYS A 525 -6.06 -0.67 0.98
CA LYS A 525 -7.41 -0.39 0.46
C LYS A 525 -7.44 0.89 -0.35
N HIS A 526 -8.51 1.09 -1.11
CA HIS A 526 -8.96 2.43 -1.47
C HIS A 526 -9.65 3.05 -0.28
N TRP A 527 -9.04 4.07 0.31
CA TRP A 527 -9.64 4.79 1.42
C TRP A 527 -10.27 6.09 0.93
N ALA A 528 -11.37 6.48 1.59
CA ALA A 528 -12.06 7.73 1.32
C ALA A 528 -11.49 8.80 2.24
N PHE A 529 -11.13 9.95 1.67
CA PHE A 529 -10.71 11.14 2.41
C PHE A 529 -11.48 12.35 1.90
N GLU A 530 -11.61 13.34 2.78
CA GLU A 530 -12.27 14.60 2.48
C GLU A 530 -11.22 15.61 2.03
N THR A 531 -11.47 16.29 0.92
CA THR A 531 -10.65 17.42 0.49
C THR A 531 -11.30 18.72 0.91
N GLU A 532 -10.49 19.71 1.30
CA GLU A 532 -10.93 21.09 1.56
C GLU A 532 -11.58 21.76 0.35
N GLN A 533 -11.34 21.23 -0.86
CA GLN A 533 -12.08 21.63 -2.05
C GLN A 533 -13.56 21.25 -1.90
N LEU A 534 -14.36 22.27 -1.59
CA LEU A 534 -15.82 22.22 -1.56
C LEU A 534 -16.33 22.04 -3.00
N ALA A 535 -17.23 21.09 -3.19
CA ALA A 535 -18.11 21.02 -4.36
C ALA A 535 -19.52 21.25 -3.84
N ASP A 536 -20.22 22.25 -4.37
CA ASP A 536 -21.59 22.60 -3.94
C ASP A 536 -21.71 22.89 -2.43
N GLY A 537 -20.68 23.52 -1.85
CA GLY A 537 -20.65 23.83 -0.41
C GLY A 537 -20.42 22.62 0.52
N GLN A 538 -20.17 21.43 -0.02
CA GLN A 538 -19.84 20.22 0.75
C GLN A 538 -18.42 19.72 0.43
N PRO A 539 -17.68 19.19 1.43
CA PRO A 539 -16.35 18.63 1.20
C PRO A 539 -16.44 17.47 0.21
N ARG A 540 -15.67 17.56 -0.88
CA ARG A 540 -15.68 16.52 -1.90
C ARG A 540 -14.95 15.28 -1.38
N ARG A 541 -15.65 14.15 -1.33
CA ARG A 541 -15.02 12.85 -1.06
C ARG A 541 -14.17 12.42 -2.24
N ARG A 542 -12.90 12.14 -1.98
CA ARG A 542 -11.97 11.53 -2.93
C ARG A 542 -11.54 10.16 -2.44
N TYR A 543 -11.12 9.34 -3.39
CA TYR A 543 -10.61 8.00 -3.13
C TYR A 543 -9.18 7.92 -3.64
N ALA A 544 -8.29 7.37 -2.83
CA ALA A 544 -6.92 7.09 -3.22
C ALA A 544 -6.53 5.69 -2.74
N PRO A 545 -5.60 5.01 -3.44
CA PRO A 545 -4.86 3.89 -2.87
C PRO A 545 -4.15 4.28 -1.58
N LEU A 546 -4.35 3.46 -0.54
CA LEU A 546 -3.59 3.51 0.71
C LEU A 546 -2.58 2.37 0.71
N LEU A 547 -1.30 2.72 0.77
CA LEU A 547 -0.21 1.77 0.91
C LEU A 547 0.45 1.88 2.28
N ILE A 548 0.99 0.76 2.77
CA ILE A 548 1.78 0.71 3.99
C ILE A 548 3.20 0.25 3.64
N GLY A 549 4.18 1.11 3.87
CA GLY A 549 5.59 0.85 3.62
C GLY A 549 6.46 1.13 4.85
N ARG A 550 7.75 0.84 4.76
CA ARG A 550 8.69 1.13 5.86
C ARG A 550 9.30 2.53 5.77
N ARG A 551 10.01 2.80 4.67
CA ARG A 551 10.72 4.07 4.42
C ARG A 551 10.79 4.32 2.92
N PRO A 552 10.44 5.52 2.41
CA PRO A 552 10.60 5.86 1.01
C PRO A 552 12.07 6.10 0.65
N ILE A 553 12.42 5.99 -0.63
CA ILE A 553 13.63 6.57 -1.20
C ILE A 553 13.30 8.00 -1.61
N TRP A 554 14.05 8.95 -1.05
CA TRP A 554 14.02 10.33 -1.50
C TRP A 554 14.89 10.45 -2.75
N GLU A 555 14.24 10.61 -3.90
CA GLU A 555 14.92 10.85 -5.17
C GLU A 555 15.16 12.36 -5.29
N ARG A 556 16.18 12.86 -4.59
CA ARG A 556 16.69 14.18 -4.93
C ARG A 556 17.14 14.09 -6.38
N GLU A 557 16.51 14.84 -7.27
CA GLU A 557 17.17 15.15 -8.53
C GLU A 557 18.53 15.72 -8.13
N PRO A 558 19.65 15.14 -8.60
CA PRO A 558 20.94 15.79 -8.45
C PRO A 558 20.69 17.23 -8.90
N PRO A 559 20.97 18.24 -8.05
CA PRO A 559 20.66 19.63 -8.40
C PRO A 559 21.25 19.83 -9.76
N ALA A 560 20.38 19.94 -10.79
CA ALA A 560 20.75 19.68 -12.18
C ALA A 560 22.11 20.28 -12.37
N ASP A 561 23.16 19.44 -12.50
CA ASP A 561 24.54 19.88 -12.42
C ASP A 561 24.64 20.93 -13.49
N ALA A 562 24.42 22.18 -13.09
CA ALA A 562 24.08 23.24 -14.00
C ALA A 562 25.45 23.56 -14.48
N ASN A 563 25.88 22.83 -15.52
CA ASN A 563 27.26 22.67 -15.92
C ASN A 563 27.81 24.07 -15.91
N LEU A 564 28.51 24.42 -14.83
CA LEU A 564 28.72 25.84 -14.54
C LEU A 564 29.56 26.41 -15.68
N VAL A 565 30.40 25.54 -16.23
CA VAL A 565 31.12 25.64 -17.50
C VAL A 565 30.20 25.88 -18.71
N ALA A 566 29.14 25.11 -18.93
CA ALA A 566 28.20 25.35 -20.04
C ALA A 566 27.42 26.67 -19.88
N GLY A 567 27.02 27.02 -18.65
CA GLY A 567 26.40 28.31 -18.34
C GLY A 567 27.36 29.47 -18.59
N VAL A 568 28.62 29.34 -18.16
CA VAL A 568 29.69 30.32 -18.40
C VAL A 568 30.05 30.42 -19.89
N ILE A 569 30.09 29.31 -20.64
CA ILE A 569 30.33 29.32 -22.09
C ILE A 569 29.17 29.99 -22.82
N ALA A 570 27.92 29.65 -22.50
CA ALA A 570 26.75 30.25 -23.12
C ALA A 570 26.66 31.76 -22.79
N GLY A 571 26.88 32.14 -21.53
CA GLY A 571 26.97 33.54 -21.12
C GLY A 571 28.13 34.28 -21.79
N GLY A 572 29.29 33.64 -21.91
CA GLY A 572 30.46 34.18 -22.60
C GLY A 572 30.22 34.41 -24.09
N LEU A 573 29.64 33.42 -24.78
CA LEU A 573 29.25 33.55 -26.19
C LEU A 573 28.22 34.67 -26.40
N PHE A 574 27.27 34.82 -25.49
CA PHE A 574 26.30 35.90 -25.53
C PHE A 574 26.95 37.29 -25.38
N ILE A 575 27.91 37.43 -24.46
CA ILE A 575 28.69 38.67 -24.30
C ILE A 575 29.53 38.95 -25.56
N VAL A 576 30.19 37.94 -26.12
CA VAL A 576 30.96 38.10 -27.36
C VAL A 576 30.06 38.53 -28.53
N ALA A 577 28.86 37.97 -28.64
CA ALA A 577 27.88 38.39 -29.64
C ALA A 577 27.46 39.87 -29.45
N LEU A 578 27.19 40.29 -28.20
CA LEU A 578 26.88 41.69 -27.89
C LEU A 578 28.03 42.64 -28.23
N ILE A 579 29.27 42.26 -27.90
CA ILE A 579 30.47 43.03 -28.28
C ILE A 579 30.59 43.11 -29.80
N GLY A 580 30.34 42.00 -30.52
CA GLY A 580 30.35 41.97 -31.98
C GLY A 580 29.33 42.93 -32.60
N VAL A 581 28.10 42.95 -32.09
CA VAL A 581 27.05 43.90 -32.52
C VAL A 581 27.47 45.34 -32.23
N TRP A 582 27.98 45.62 -31.03
CA TRP A 582 28.43 46.95 -30.64
C TRP A 582 29.59 47.45 -31.52
N VAL A 583 30.58 46.60 -31.79
CA VAL A 583 31.70 46.91 -32.70
C VAL A 583 31.19 47.13 -34.13
N GLY A 584 30.22 46.34 -34.60
CA GLY A 584 29.59 46.52 -35.91
C GLY A 584 28.90 47.88 -36.05
N VAL A 585 28.09 48.27 -35.06
CA VAL A 585 27.42 49.59 -35.02
C VAL A 585 28.46 50.71 -34.98
N TRP A 586 29.49 50.60 -34.14
CA TRP A 586 30.55 51.60 -34.06
C TRP A 586 31.32 51.76 -35.39
N TYR A 587 31.61 50.66 -36.08
CA TYR A 587 32.30 50.69 -37.36
C TYR A 587 31.43 51.36 -38.45
N MET A 588 30.14 51.01 -38.52
CA MET A 588 29.20 51.63 -39.46
C MET A 588 29.06 53.14 -39.20
N ASN A 589 28.95 53.56 -37.94
CA ASN A 589 28.83 54.96 -37.56
C ASN A 589 30.11 55.77 -37.88
N ARG A 590 31.27 55.10 -37.87
CA ARG A 590 32.55 55.74 -38.25
C ARG A 590 32.70 55.89 -39.77
N THR A 591 32.17 54.97 -40.57
CA THR A 591 32.08 55.11 -42.03
C THR A 591 31.10 56.20 -42.44
N ASP A 592 29.99 56.35 -41.72
CA ASP A 592 29.02 57.42 -41.98
C ASP A 592 29.63 58.80 -41.78
N ARG A 593 30.50 59.00 -40.77
CA ARG A 593 31.23 60.28 -40.63
C ARG A 593 32.14 60.61 -41.81
N LYS A 594 32.63 59.62 -42.56
CA LYS A 594 33.38 59.87 -43.80
C LYS A 594 32.45 60.18 -44.96
N PHE A 595 31.29 59.53 -45.00
CA PHE A 595 30.27 59.77 -46.01
C PHE A 595 29.63 61.14 -45.83
N GLU A 596 29.27 61.51 -44.60
CA GLU A 596 28.79 62.84 -44.22
C GLU A 596 29.81 63.91 -44.57
N LYS A 597 31.10 63.71 -44.26
CA LYS A 597 32.15 64.65 -44.70
C LYS A 597 32.29 64.73 -46.21
N ALA A 598 32.16 63.62 -46.94
CA ALA A 598 32.24 63.61 -48.40
C ALA A 598 31.00 64.25 -49.05
N VAL A 599 29.81 64.02 -48.51
CA VAL A 599 28.55 64.60 -48.97
C VAL A 599 28.50 66.08 -48.62
N VAL A 600 28.84 66.48 -47.39
CA VAL A 600 28.92 67.88 -46.97
C VAL A 600 29.98 68.62 -47.78
N ALA A 601 31.17 68.04 -48.02
CA ALA A 601 32.17 68.66 -48.89
C ALA A 601 31.69 68.78 -50.35
N LYS A 602 30.95 67.81 -50.86
CA LYS A 602 30.40 67.85 -52.23
C LYS A 602 29.25 68.86 -52.36
N VAL A 603 28.42 69.01 -51.32
CA VAL A 603 27.35 70.01 -51.24
C VAL A 603 27.95 71.41 -51.06
N GLN A 604 28.95 71.60 -50.20
CA GLN A 604 29.67 72.87 -50.04
C GLN A 604 30.51 73.26 -51.26
N ALA A 605 30.97 72.29 -52.07
CA ALA A 605 31.64 72.58 -53.33
C ALA A 605 30.64 72.96 -54.45
N ALA A 606 29.42 72.43 -54.41
CA ALA A 606 28.36 72.73 -55.39
C ALA A 606 27.64 74.06 -55.09
N TYR A 607 27.53 74.42 -53.82
CA TYR A 607 26.98 75.68 -53.35
C TYR A 607 28.11 76.42 -52.62
N GLY A 608 28.78 77.35 -53.29
CA GLY A 608 29.81 78.20 -52.68
C GLY A 608 29.31 78.85 -51.37
N PRO A 609 30.21 79.40 -50.53
CA PRO A 609 29.90 79.77 -49.16
C PRO A 609 28.69 80.71 -49.08
N VAL A 610 27.51 80.15 -48.84
CA VAL A 610 26.30 80.90 -48.50
C VAL A 610 26.45 81.21 -47.02
N SER A 611 26.69 82.48 -46.73
CA SER A 611 26.69 82.98 -45.36
C SER A 611 25.31 82.72 -44.75
N LEU A 612 25.25 82.30 -43.49
CA LEU A 612 23.99 82.14 -42.76
C LEU A 612 23.16 83.45 -42.70
N ASN A 613 23.76 84.59 -43.05
CA ASN A 613 23.08 85.87 -43.18
C ASN A 613 22.29 86.04 -44.50
N ASP A 614 22.55 85.23 -45.53
CA ASP A 614 21.84 85.31 -46.83
C ASP A 614 20.58 84.44 -46.86
N LEU A 615 20.48 83.47 -45.94
CA LEU A 615 19.24 82.76 -45.66
C LEU A 615 18.40 83.67 -44.76
N ASN A 616 17.52 84.45 -45.36
CA ASN A 616 16.51 85.30 -44.71
C ASN A 616 15.47 84.45 -43.94
N LEU A 617 15.94 83.58 -43.06
CA LEU A 617 15.16 82.80 -42.12
C LEU A 617 14.76 83.77 -41.00
N GLN A 618 13.61 84.40 -41.17
CA GLN A 618 12.93 85.05 -40.06
C GLN A 618 12.74 84.00 -38.97
N ALA A 619 13.43 84.19 -37.85
CA ALA A 619 13.18 83.46 -36.62
C ALA A 619 11.74 83.76 -36.22
N ASN A 620 10.84 82.82 -36.50
CA ASN A 620 9.50 82.87 -35.97
C ASN A 620 9.59 82.39 -34.52
N ASP A 621 9.62 83.32 -33.57
CA ASP A 621 9.76 83.10 -32.12
C ASP A 621 8.58 82.34 -31.47
N ALA A 622 7.77 81.61 -32.25
CA ALA A 622 6.65 80.83 -31.77
C ALA A 622 6.87 79.35 -32.11
N VAL A 623 7.69 78.68 -31.31
CA VAL A 623 7.64 77.21 -31.24
C VAL A 623 6.37 76.86 -30.47
N ASP A 624 5.39 76.32 -31.19
CA ASP A 624 4.11 75.91 -30.62
C ASP A 624 4.27 74.57 -29.86
N PHE A 625 4.40 74.64 -28.54
CA PHE A 625 4.51 73.49 -27.64
C PHE A 625 3.15 72.90 -27.23
N ARG A 626 2.02 73.36 -27.79
CA ARG A 626 0.66 72.92 -27.41
C ARG A 626 0.38 71.44 -27.66
N HIS A 627 1.25 70.73 -28.38
CA HIS A 627 1.13 69.28 -28.59
C HIS A 627 1.74 68.42 -27.47
N LEU A 628 2.39 69.02 -26.46
CA LEU A 628 2.94 68.29 -25.30
C LEU A 628 2.02 68.31 -24.07
N GLU A 629 0.89 69.02 -24.12
CA GLU A 629 -0.16 68.92 -23.11
C GLU A 629 -1.14 67.79 -23.49
N THR A 630 -0.68 66.54 -23.41
CA THR A 630 -1.62 65.41 -23.27
C THR A 630 -2.10 65.36 -21.83
N SER A 631 -3.38 65.70 -21.69
CA SER A 631 -4.24 65.69 -20.51
C SER A 631 -4.11 64.44 -19.62
N PRO A 632 -4.20 64.58 -18.28
CA PRO A 632 -4.38 63.46 -17.36
C PRO A 632 -5.87 63.17 -17.22
N ALA A 633 -6.38 62.12 -17.86
CA ALA A 633 -7.67 61.51 -17.55
C ALA A 633 -7.80 60.19 -18.29
N ASP A 634 -7.77 59.09 -17.53
CA ASP A 634 -8.70 57.95 -17.63
C ASP A 634 -8.08 56.77 -16.86
N ASP A 635 -8.12 56.87 -15.54
CA ASP A 635 -8.12 55.67 -14.68
C ASP A 635 -9.52 55.05 -14.78
N PRO A 636 -9.66 53.76 -15.13
CA PRO A 636 -10.94 53.08 -15.05
C PRO A 636 -11.36 52.89 -13.59
N PRO A 637 -12.68 52.97 -13.29
CA PRO A 637 -13.18 52.92 -11.93
C PRO A 637 -12.95 51.54 -11.29
N ALA A 638 -12.53 51.57 -10.03
CA ALA A 638 -12.53 50.42 -9.15
C ALA A 638 -13.99 50.05 -8.82
N ASP A 639 -14.43 48.91 -9.33
CA ASP A 639 -15.64 48.25 -8.86
C ASP A 639 -15.32 47.55 -7.53
N ASP A 640 -15.73 48.22 -6.47
CA ASP A 640 -16.00 47.65 -5.15
C ASP A 640 -17.52 47.45 -5.03
N PRO A 641 -18.00 46.22 -4.82
CA PRO A 641 -19.27 46.01 -4.16
C PRO A 641 -19.03 45.38 -2.79
N SER A 642 -19.13 46.26 -1.80
CA SER A 642 -19.51 45.96 -0.43
C SER A 642 -20.79 45.12 -0.36
N ALA A 643 -20.81 44.23 0.63
CA ALA A 643 -21.85 44.08 1.66
C ALA A 643 -23.33 43.81 1.29
N ASP A 644 -23.95 43.11 2.24
CA ASP A 644 -25.38 42.93 2.52
C ASP A 644 -26.03 41.72 1.84
N GLU A 645 -26.85 40.91 2.51
CA GLU A 645 -27.33 40.81 3.89
C GLU A 645 -28.03 39.44 3.98
N SER A 646 -27.96 38.76 5.13
CA SER A 646 -28.91 37.77 5.74
C SER A 646 -28.27 36.52 6.34
#